data_AF-A0A9N9I0Q7-F1
#
_entry.id   AF-A0A9N9I0Q7-F1
#
_cell.length_a   1.000
_cell.length_b   1.000
_cell.length_c   1.000
_cell.angle_alpha   90.00
_cell.angle_beta   90.00
_cell.angle_gamma   90.00
#
_symmetry.space_group_name_H-M   'P 1'
#
loop_
_entity.id
_entity.type
_entity.pdbx_description
1 polymer ?
#
loop_
_entity_poly.entity_id
_entity_poly.type
_entity_poly.pdbx_seq_one_letter_code
_entity_poly.pdbx_strand_id
1 'polypeptide(L)'
;MSMINIYQIINSLAFTNKEKTTLRSYFYKNSNEIDKVLSIIDTCQMPEEKLDFIKETFLKSDGKLCVVVIGQQKRDALTGFFLYDLGQKLKVAEAFPTGLPYKKPIPLLSSTGSQWDYQLDEELREMMQGTIKKHYQKFKENVRDKTEIPFYLFVSGPGTGKSRNATELHQTALKIISDPELKSRLEKAWVFHVSLENGHSLRPVEKDSYVAIATRMLFQLLEERLDTVITRYELTSPWDVLNLVAIYENKELESATFILVIDGMQNMIESIDDGLYKESNFFKTLITIGELSMENIFCITCCTMTTTGPIEFFLAESSRYRVFLPVSPLKPPTIASNPVFEIDNSIIRLLVGDCGGHGRVLEVLQQTLTNNNIKNSNFMENFHNQLKYRYKRAFSYDANDAKEIVRAVLTHTTLSNYRPITNRTKLTPDEITRTGMFHFEKMGNSDEGYLVMPYMWLWVMAEQFLDEKAPDLQYWRFDDYQEHLSKEDKFLASGYCTWQNFEIFNANFRCLKSRMIDEGEIVSISDIHRGAKLNCDIKYKNHHLHLDISSRQIDTRTTQTNSKRWHIECEHNTIDIRECTHCIINKTSAPHGDALIGLDLPDSKNEVQQYKLLNDHSTFNYTIERNKAASKKDFFILLTTKDLDIKLPQNSGIVNKQNWNQYFGAFSGRAFIFAVEGPPDINNAVRAQLQLVSQVGKKRAEEIMAKSPFKNIQDAKQKTNIPEKILKR
;
A
#
# COMPACT_ATOMS: atom_id res chain seq x y z
N MET A 1 -23.73 8.44 -13.15
CA MET A 1 -24.90 8.47 -14.06
C MET A 1 -25.01 9.83 -14.77
N SER A 2 -24.91 10.94 -14.05
CA SER A 2 -25.01 12.31 -14.57
C SER A 2 -24.00 12.69 -15.67
N MET A 3 -22.74 12.24 -15.56
CA MET A 3 -21.71 12.52 -16.58
C MET A 3 -22.01 11.84 -17.93
N ILE A 4 -22.62 10.65 -17.90
CA ILE A 4 -23.05 9.94 -19.13
C ILE A 4 -24.19 10.71 -19.78
N ASN A 5 -25.14 11.20 -18.98
CA ASN A 5 -26.30 11.95 -19.48
C ASN A 5 -25.88 13.27 -20.15
N ILE A 6 -24.98 14.07 -19.53
CA ILE A 6 -24.53 15.33 -20.14
C ILE A 6 -23.72 15.09 -21.42
N TYR A 7 -22.93 14.01 -21.50
CA TYR A 7 -22.21 13.67 -22.72
C TYR A 7 -23.13 13.17 -23.84
N GLN A 8 -24.18 12.43 -23.51
CA GLN A 8 -25.22 12.06 -24.48
C GLN A 8 -25.93 13.29 -25.02
N ILE A 9 -26.25 14.27 -24.17
CA ILE A 9 -26.86 15.55 -24.57
C ILE A 9 -25.92 16.36 -25.47
N ILE A 10 -24.65 16.51 -25.11
CA ILE A 10 -23.66 17.20 -25.95
C ILE A 10 -23.49 16.50 -27.31
N ASN A 11 -23.66 15.17 -27.36
CA ASN A 11 -23.55 14.42 -28.59
C ASN A 11 -24.74 14.54 -29.52
N SER A 12 -25.95 14.60 -28.95
CA SER A 12 -27.20 14.73 -29.69
C SER A 12 -27.45 16.14 -30.23
N LEU A 13 -26.81 17.15 -29.63
CA LEU A 13 -26.93 18.56 -30.05
C LEU A 13 -25.91 18.95 -31.14
N ALA A 14 -26.28 19.98 -31.93
CA ALA A 14 -25.54 20.46 -33.10
C ALA A 14 -24.32 21.33 -32.76
N PHE A 15 -23.41 20.81 -31.93
CA PHE A 15 -22.08 21.39 -31.68
C PHE A 15 -21.06 20.94 -32.74
N THR A 16 -20.09 21.79 -33.05
CA THR A 16 -18.89 21.40 -33.80
C THR A 16 -18.02 20.42 -32.99
N ASN A 17 -17.17 19.63 -33.65
CA ASN A 17 -16.28 18.69 -32.96
C ASN A 17 -15.37 19.39 -31.94
N LYS A 18 -14.91 20.61 -32.23
CA LYS A 18 -14.11 21.43 -31.32
C LYS A 18 -14.88 21.80 -30.05
N GLU A 19 -16.11 22.29 -30.20
CA GLU A 19 -16.99 22.64 -29.06
C GLU A 19 -17.35 21.43 -28.22
N LYS A 20 -17.64 20.27 -28.84
CA LYS A 20 -17.90 19.01 -28.11
C LYS A 20 -16.71 18.62 -27.24
N THR A 21 -15.49 18.71 -27.78
CA THR A 21 -14.26 18.43 -27.03
C THR A 21 -14.06 19.41 -25.87
N THR A 22 -14.28 20.70 -26.11
CA THR A 22 -14.18 21.75 -25.07
C THR A 22 -15.19 21.54 -23.94
N LEU A 23 -16.46 21.28 -24.26
CA LEU A 23 -17.51 21.05 -23.26
C LEU A 23 -17.28 19.76 -22.46
N ARG A 24 -16.85 18.68 -23.12
CA ARG A 24 -16.52 17.43 -22.42
C ARG A 24 -15.35 17.62 -21.45
N SER A 25 -14.29 18.31 -21.88
CA SER A 25 -13.15 18.62 -21.01
C SER A 25 -13.57 19.45 -19.79
N TYR A 26 -14.48 20.41 -19.98
CA TYR A 26 -15.03 21.22 -18.90
C TYR A 26 -15.81 20.38 -17.88
N PHE A 27 -16.79 19.59 -18.32
CA PHE A 27 -17.62 18.78 -17.41
C PHE A 27 -16.86 17.63 -16.77
N TYR A 28 -15.81 17.11 -17.40
CA TYR A 28 -14.89 16.17 -16.78
C TYR A 28 -14.18 16.80 -15.57
N LYS A 29 -13.70 18.04 -15.72
CA LYS A 29 -12.99 18.77 -14.65
C LYS A 29 -13.93 19.33 -13.57
N ASN A 30 -15.18 19.61 -13.91
CA ASN A 30 -16.18 20.23 -13.03
C ASN A 30 -17.40 19.33 -12.86
N SER A 31 -17.18 18.08 -12.47
CA SER A 31 -18.24 17.06 -12.38
C SER A 31 -19.34 17.42 -11.36
N ASN A 32 -19.02 18.24 -10.36
CA ASN A 32 -19.93 18.78 -9.36
C ASN A 32 -20.94 19.81 -9.91
N GLU A 33 -20.72 20.35 -11.11
CA GLU A 33 -21.66 21.28 -11.76
C GLU A 33 -22.67 20.55 -12.65
N ILE A 34 -22.40 19.30 -13.02
CA ILE A 34 -23.19 18.53 -13.98
C ILE A 34 -24.66 18.43 -13.53
N ASP A 35 -24.92 18.11 -12.26
CA ASP A 35 -26.31 17.94 -11.78
C ASP A 35 -27.10 19.25 -11.82
N LYS A 36 -26.45 20.39 -11.57
CA LYS A 36 -27.07 21.72 -11.68
C LYS A 36 -27.38 22.06 -13.14
N VAL A 37 -26.43 21.78 -14.03
CA VAL A 37 -26.59 22.03 -15.46
C VAL A 37 -27.67 21.13 -16.07
N LEU A 38 -27.70 19.85 -15.71
CA LEU A 38 -28.76 18.93 -16.12
C LEU A 38 -30.13 19.40 -15.63
N SER A 39 -30.24 19.86 -14.38
CA SER A 39 -31.52 20.35 -13.86
C SER A 39 -32.08 21.55 -14.63
N ILE A 40 -31.22 22.38 -15.23
CA ILE A 40 -31.63 23.51 -16.07
C ILE A 40 -31.94 23.04 -17.50
N ILE A 41 -31.09 22.17 -18.07
CA ILE A 41 -31.31 21.58 -19.40
C ILE A 41 -32.64 20.80 -19.47
N ASP A 42 -33.04 20.17 -18.36
CA ASP A 42 -34.30 19.44 -18.26
C ASP A 42 -35.53 20.37 -18.27
N THR A 43 -35.36 21.67 -18.02
CA THR A 43 -36.44 22.66 -18.16
C THR A 43 -36.63 23.17 -19.60
N CYS A 44 -35.63 23.00 -20.46
CA CYS A 44 -35.70 23.38 -21.88
C CYS A 44 -36.55 22.35 -22.66
N GLN A 45 -37.56 22.82 -23.39
CA GLN A 45 -38.49 21.96 -24.11
C GLN A 45 -37.98 21.61 -25.51
N MET A 46 -37.17 22.48 -26.12
CA MET A 46 -36.67 22.29 -27.48
C MET A 46 -35.14 22.05 -27.51
N PRO A 47 -34.62 21.24 -28.45
CA PRO A 47 -33.17 21.02 -28.59
C PRO A 47 -32.38 22.31 -28.88
N GLU A 48 -32.98 23.28 -29.57
CA GLU A 48 -32.37 24.59 -29.87
C GLU A 48 -32.16 25.41 -28.59
N GLU A 49 -33.12 25.40 -27.66
CA GLU A 49 -32.98 26.07 -26.36
C GLU A 49 -31.84 25.46 -25.52
N LYS A 50 -31.68 24.14 -25.57
CA LYS A 50 -30.58 23.43 -24.89
C LYS A 50 -29.23 23.80 -25.50
N LEU A 51 -29.17 23.88 -26.83
CA LEU A 51 -27.98 24.26 -27.57
C LEU A 51 -27.58 25.70 -27.24
N ASP A 52 -28.51 26.63 -27.28
CA ASP A 52 -28.27 28.06 -27.02
C ASP A 52 -27.89 28.29 -25.57
N PHE A 53 -28.59 27.68 -24.60
CA PHE A 53 -28.21 27.75 -23.19
C PHE A 53 -26.77 27.30 -22.95
N ILE A 54 -26.38 26.13 -23.49
CA ILE A 54 -25.02 25.62 -23.30
C ILE A 54 -24.00 26.50 -24.04
N LYS A 55 -24.32 27.01 -25.24
CA LYS A 55 -23.43 27.91 -25.97
C LYS A 55 -23.21 29.21 -25.21
N GLU A 56 -24.27 29.89 -24.78
CA GLU A 56 -24.16 31.17 -24.09
C GLU A 56 -23.51 31.03 -22.70
N THR A 57 -23.75 29.92 -22.02
CA THR A 57 -23.21 29.69 -20.68
C THR A 57 -21.75 29.26 -20.70
N PHE A 58 -21.37 28.41 -21.67
CA PHE A 58 -20.08 27.70 -21.66
C PHE A 58 -19.14 28.04 -22.83
N LEU A 59 -19.60 28.71 -23.90
CA LEU A 59 -18.83 28.95 -25.13
C LEU A 59 -18.87 30.42 -25.57
N LYS A 60 -17.76 30.92 -26.14
CA LYS A 60 -17.68 32.20 -26.86
C LYS A 60 -17.88 31.96 -28.36
N SER A 61 -18.14 33.03 -29.11
CA SER A 61 -18.34 33.01 -30.57
C SER A 61 -17.20 32.40 -31.41
N ASP A 62 -16.02 32.14 -30.83
CA ASP A 62 -14.88 31.45 -31.45
C ASP A 62 -14.68 29.99 -30.96
N GLY A 63 -15.63 29.45 -30.20
CA GLY A 63 -15.60 28.11 -29.62
C GLY A 63 -14.68 27.95 -28.41
N LYS A 64 -14.21 29.05 -27.80
CA LYS A 64 -13.47 29.03 -26.52
C LYS A 64 -14.43 29.05 -25.33
N LEU A 65 -13.99 28.50 -24.20
CA LEU A 65 -14.82 28.46 -22.99
C LEU A 65 -15.14 29.87 -22.46
N CYS A 66 -16.41 30.16 -22.20
CA CYS A 66 -16.88 31.27 -21.39
C CYS A 66 -17.54 30.66 -20.14
N VAL A 67 -17.45 31.26 -18.95
CA VAL A 67 -18.28 30.83 -17.81
C VAL A 67 -19.03 32.07 -17.34
N VAL A 68 -20.31 32.19 -17.68
CA VAL A 68 -21.19 33.18 -17.06
C VAL A 68 -21.73 32.57 -15.77
N VAL A 69 -21.20 33.04 -14.64
CA VAL A 69 -21.59 32.60 -13.30
C VAL A 69 -23.06 32.96 -13.03
N ILE A 70 -23.94 31.96 -12.94
CA ILE A 70 -25.28 32.12 -12.34
C ILE A 70 -25.06 32.22 -10.80
N GLY A 71 -25.19 33.41 -10.22
CA GLY A 71 -24.89 33.74 -8.80
C GLY A 71 -25.81 33.04 -7.77
N GLN A 72 -25.60 33.07 -6.44
CA GLN A 72 -24.90 33.95 -5.47
C GLN A 72 -24.17 33.06 -4.43
N GLN A 73 -23.01 33.35 -3.84
CA GLN A 73 -22.59 34.54 -3.10
C GLN A 73 -21.08 34.82 -3.29
N LYS A 74 -20.75 36.10 -3.51
CA LYS A 74 -19.42 36.69 -3.40
C LYS A 74 -19.12 37.06 -1.94
N ARG A 75 -17.84 36.94 -1.57
CA ARG A 75 -17.07 37.41 -0.38
C ARG A 75 -16.40 36.18 0.24
N ASP A 76 -15.13 35.85 -0.02
CA ASP A 76 -13.94 36.68 -0.23
C ASP A 76 -12.90 35.91 -1.08
N ALA A 77 -11.89 36.63 -1.60
CA ALA A 77 -10.68 36.16 -2.32
C ALA A 77 -10.62 36.26 -3.87
N LEU A 78 -11.52 37.00 -4.53
CA LEU A 78 -11.43 37.27 -5.99
C LEU A 78 -11.19 38.76 -6.34
N THR A 79 -10.36 39.44 -5.54
CA THR A 79 -9.79 40.76 -5.88
C THR A 79 -8.30 40.79 -5.55
N GLY A 80 -7.52 39.96 -6.26
CA GLY A 80 -6.07 39.92 -6.15
C GLY A 80 -5.32 39.30 -7.32
N PHE A 81 -5.97 38.93 -8.43
CA PHE A 81 -5.28 38.59 -9.67
C PHE A 81 -5.34 39.80 -10.60
N PHE A 82 -4.30 40.61 -10.54
CA PHE A 82 -3.98 41.56 -11.59
C PHE A 82 -4.02 40.81 -12.94
N LEU A 83 -4.73 41.38 -13.91
CA LEU A 83 -4.39 41.22 -15.32
C LEU A 83 -2.92 41.64 -15.44
N TYR A 84 -2.01 40.66 -15.41
CA TYR A 84 -0.62 40.92 -15.69
C TYR A 84 -0.53 41.36 -17.14
N ASP A 85 -0.15 42.62 -17.33
CA ASP A 85 0.42 43.10 -18.55
C ASP A 85 1.50 42.10 -18.99
N LEU A 86 1.29 41.42 -20.11
CA LEU A 86 2.30 40.55 -20.74
C LEU A 86 3.36 41.47 -21.34
N GLY A 87 4.15 42.10 -20.47
CA GLY A 87 5.43 42.66 -20.87
C GLY A 87 6.24 41.57 -21.57
N GLN A 88 7.05 41.98 -22.54
CA GLN A 88 7.94 41.06 -23.26
C GLN A 88 8.79 40.29 -22.22
N LYS A 89 8.70 38.96 -22.22
CA LYS A 89 9.52 38.13 -21.33
C LYS A 89 10.99 38.38 -21.63
N LEU A 90 11.82 38.37 -20.59
CA LEU A 90 13.27 38.52 -20.74
C LEU A 90 13.86 37.16 -21.08
N LYS A 91 14.66 37.10 -22.15
CA LYS A 91 15.47 35.91 -22.43
C LYS A 91 16.44 35.69 -21.28
N VAL A 92 16.57 34.45 -20.83
CA VAL A 92 17.33 34.16 -19.59
C VAL A 92 18.81 34.51 -19.73
N ALA A 93 19.40 34.30 -20.91
CA ALA A 93 20.78 34.70 -21.19
C ALA A 93 21.01 36.23 -21.11
N GLU A 94 19.99 37.03 -21.47
CA GLU A 94 20.06 38.49 -21.38
C GLU A 94 19.85 38.98 -19.94
N ALA A 95 18.97 38.30 -19.20
CA ALA A 95 18.72 38.61 -17.79
C ALA A 95 19.91 38.25 -16.88
N PHE A 96 20.69 37.24 -17.25
CA PHE A 96 21.81 36.71 -16.46
C PHE A 96 23.08 36.51 -17.32
N PRO A 97 23.67 37.59 -17.84
CA PRO A 97 24.81 37.50 -18.77
C PRO A 97 26.07 36.92 -18.12
N THR A 98 26.19 36.97 -16.80
CA THR A 98 27.28 36.37 -16.01
C THR A 98 26.94 34.97 -15.50
N GLY A 99 25.83 34.37 -15.95
CA GLY A 99 25.33 33.10 -15.44
C GLY A 99 24.69 33.22 -14.05
N LEU A 100 24.36 32.07 -13.47
CA LEU A 100 23.78 31.95 -12.12
C LEU A 100 24.53 30.89 -11.29
N PRO A 101 24.77 31.14 -9.99
CA PRO A 101 25.35 30.13 -9.11
C PRO A 101 24.42 28.93 -8.99
N TYR A 102 25.00 27.73 -8.98
CA TYR A 102 24.25 26.52 -8.64
C TYR A 102 23.77 26.59 -7.19
N LYS A 103 22.49 26.25 -6.98
CA LYS A 103 21.88 26.09 -5.65
C LYS A 103 21.39 24.68 -5.47
N LYS A 104 21.62 24.13 -4.26
CA LYS A 104 21.16 22.79 -3.91
C LYS A 104 19.63 22.70 -3.97
N PRO A 105 19.09 21.56 -4.41
CA PRO A 105 17.65 21.39 -4.50
C PRO A 105 16.99 21.29 -3.13
N ILE A 106 15.71 21.64 -3.08
CA ILE A 106 14.84 21.36 -1.93
C ILE A 106 14.36 19.90 -2.01
N PRO A 107 14.21 19.19 -0.88
CA PRO A 107 13.61 17.86 -0.85
C PRO A 107 12.22 17.82 -1.50
N LEU A 108 11.91 16.74 -2.23
CA LEU A 108 10.60 16.54 -2.87
C LEU A 108 9.52 16.13 -1.86
N LEU A 109 9.93 15.53 -0.74
CA LEU A 109 9.04 15.18 0.37
C LEU A 109 9.00 16.28 1.42
N SER A 110 7.80 16.78 1.74
CA SER A 110 7.57 17.83 2.74
C SER A 110 6.79 17.38 3.98
N SER A 111 6.41 16.11 4.07
CA SER A 111 5.71 15.57 5.24
C SER A 111 6.67 15.14 6.35
N THR A 112 6.13 14.73 7.51
CA THR A 112 6.92 14.33 8.69
C THR A 112 7.95 13.25 8.37
N GLY A 113 7.66 12.35 7.43
CA GLY A 113 8.60 11.33 6.98
C GLY A 113 9.87 11.88 6.32
N SER A 114 9.94 13.17 5.98
CA SER A 114 11.19 13.84 5.55
C SER A 114 12.25 13.92 6.65
N GLN A 115 11.82 13.88 7.92
CA GLN A 115 12.71 13.95 9.08
C GLN A 115 13.29 12.58 9.46
N TRP A 116 12.68 11.49 8.98
CA TRP A 116 13.17 10.14 9.24
C TRP A 116 14.48 9.89 8.50
N ASP A 117 15.34 9.08 9.13
CA ASP A 117 16.58 8.60 8.52
C ASP A 117 16.24 7.80 7.25
N TYR A 118 17.00 8.05 6.18
CA TYR A 118 16.79 7.35 4.92
C TYR A 118 17.17 5.88 5.03
N GLN A 119 16.26 5.00 4.62
CA GLN A 119 16.44 3.56 4.62
C GLN A 119 16.73 3.08 3.20
N LEU A 120 18.01 2.85 2.89
CA LEU A 120 18.40 2.29 1.60
C LEU A 120 18.09 0.79 1.57
N ASP A 121 17.19 0.41 0.68
CA ASP A 121 16.89 -0.99 0.38
C ASP A 121 18.03 -1.67 -0.41
N GLU A 122 18.27 -2.97 -0.17
CA GLU A 122 19.37 -3.69 -0.80
C GLU A 122 19.10 -3.98 -2.29
N GLU A 123 17.87 -4.26 -2.69
CA GLU A 123 17.50 -4.46 -4.09
C GLU A 123 17.67 -3.15 -4.87
N LEU A 124 17.22 -2.03 -4.29
CA LEU A 124 17.46 -0.70 -4.86
C LEU A 124 18.96 -0.42 -5.02
N ARG A 125 19.75 -0.74 -3.99
CA ARG A 125 21.21 -0.57 -4.00
C ARG A 125 21.88 -1.37 -5.10
N GLU A 126 21.59 -2.66 -5.21
CA GLU A 126 22.18 -3.55 -6.21
C GLU A 126 21.82 -3.09 -7.63
N MET A 127 20.53 -2.80 -7.87
CA MET A 127 20.03 -2.36 -9.17
C MET A 127 20.63 -1.02 -9.59
N MET A 128 20.66 -0.02 -8.71
CA MET A 128 21.25 1.29 -8.99
C MET A 128 22.76 1.16 -9.25
N GLN A 129 23.49 0.39 -8.42
CA GLN A 129 24.94 0.25 -8.55
C GLN A 129 25.31 -0.37 -9.90
N GLY A 130 24.67 -1.47 -10.28
CA GLY A 130 24.92 -2.14 -11.55
C GLY A 130 24.58 -1.26 -12.76
N THR A 131 23.45 -0.56 -12.70
CA THR A 131 22.94 0.23 -13.82
C THR A 131 23.73 1.53 -14.01
N ILE A 132 24.02 2.28 -12.94
CA ILE A 132 24.79 3.53 -13.02
C ILE A 132 26.22 3.26 -13.53
N LYS A 133 26.85 2.16 -13.08
CA LYS A 133 28.18 1.76 -13.60
C LYS A 133 28.16 1.49 -15.10
N LYS A 134 27.18 0.70 -15.57
CA LYS A 134 27.01 0.41 -17.01
C LYS A 134 26.74 1.68 -17.81
N HIS A 135 25.87 2.56 -17.31
CA HIS A 135 25.60 3.85 -17.93
C HIS A 135 26.88 4.67 -18.08
N TYR A 136 27.69 4.80 -17.02
CA TYR A 136 28.94 5.54 -17.09
C TYR A 136 29.94 4.93 -18.07
N GLN A 137 30.04 3.60 -18.12
CA GLN A 137 30.88 2.93 -19.09
C GLN A 137 30.47 3.26 -20.54
N LYS A 138 29.18 3.19 -20.85
CA LYS A 138 28.64 3.55 -22.17
C LYS A 138 28.90 5.02 -22.51
N PHE A 139 28.77 5.90 -21.50
CA PHE A 139 29.13 7.30 -21.64
C PHE A 139 30.61 7.48 -22.05
N LYS A 140 31.54 6.80 -21.37
CA LYS A 140 32.99 6.83 -21.66
C LYS A 140 33.33 6.25 -23.03
N GLU A 141 32.62 5.23 -23.48
CA GLU A 141 32.74 4.62 -24.81
C GLU A 141 32.15 5.49 -25.93
N ASN A 142 31.65 6.69 -25.59
CA ASN A 142 30.93 7.59 -26.50
C ASN A 142 29.68 6.96 -27.15
N VAL A 143 29.08 5.97 -26.49
CA VAL A 143 27.81 5.35 -26.91
C VAL A 143 26.66 6.26 -26.49
N ARG A 144 25.80 6.63 -27.43
CA ARG A 144 24.64 7.54 -27.23
C ARG A 144 23.31 6.92 -27.70
N ASP A 145 23.23 5.60 -27.74
CA ASP A 145 22.02 4.90 -28.16
C ASP A 145 20.96 4.88 -27.03
N LYS A 146 19.72 5.22 -27.36
CA LYS A 146 18.57 5.14 -26.45
C LYS A 146 18.30 3.72 -25.92
N THR A 147 18.79 2.67 -26.59
CA THR A 147 18.68 1.28 -26.12
C THR A 147 19.73 0.90 -25.07
N GLU A 148 20.75 1.74 -24.89
CA GLU A 148 21.88 1.47 -23.98
C GLU A 148 21.91 2.46 -22.81
N ILE A 149 21.42 3.69 -23.03
CA ILE A 149 21.39 4.76 -22.03
C ILE A 149 20.09 4.68 -21.21
N PRO A 150 20.17 4.47 -19.89
CA PRO A 150 18.99 4.22 -19.06
C PRO A 150 18.20 5.48 -18.73
N PHE A 151 16.88 5.33 -18.75
CA PHE A 151 15.93 6.26 -18.15
C PHE A 151 15.38 5.67 -16.84
N TYR A 152 15.69 6.31 -15.70
CA TYR A 152 15.36 5.78 -14.37
C TYR A 152 13.96 6.20 -13.91
N LEU A 153 13.22 5.27 -13.31
CA LEU A 153 11.81 5.46 -12.97
C LEU A 153 11.47 4.91 -11.59
N PHE A 154 10.94 5.74 -10.69
CA PHE A 154 10.24 5.28 -9.49
C PHE A 154 8.74 5.29 -9.74
N VAL A 155 8.14 4.10 -9.83
CA VAL A 155 6.73 3.93 -10.22
C VAL A 155 6.00 3.16 -9.12
N SER A 156 5.03 3.83 -8.48
CA SER A 156 4.30 3.31 -7.32
C SER A 156 3.18 4.27 -6.96
N GLY A 157 2.25 3.92 -6.08
CA GLY A 157 1.18 4.84 -5.68
C GLY A 157 1.59 5.88 -4.62
N PRO A 158 0.80 6.94 -4.37
CA PRO A 158 1.12 7.97 -3.38
C PRO A 158 1.37 7.39 -1.97
N GLY A 159 2.40 7.88 -1.29
CA GLY A 159 2.65 7.49 0.11
C GLY A 159 3.51 6.25 0.33
N THR A 160 3.97 5.61 -0.75
CA THR A 160 4.83 4.41 -0.71
C THR A 160 6.32 4.72 -0.60
N GLY A 161 6.75 5.97 -0.82
CA GLY A 161 8.14 6.41 -0.64
C GLY A 161 8.85 6.91 -1.90
N LYS A 162 8.19 6.93 -3.08
CA LYS A 162 8.78 7.40 -4.36
C LYS A 162 9.57 8.71 -4.26
N SER A 163 8.91 9.78 -3.82
CA SER A 163 9.51 11.12 -3.76
C SER A 163 10.66 11.19 -2.76
N ARG A 164 10.65 10.32 -1.73
CA ARG A 164 11.79 10.19 -0.80
C ARG A 164 12.98 9.51 -1.49
N ASN A 165 12.78 8.36 -2.13
CA ASN A 165 13.85 7.69 -2.87
C ASN A 165 14.43 8.58 -3.97
N ALA A 166 13.58 9.32 -4.69
CA ALA A 166 13.98 10.26 -5.71
C ALA A 166 14.82 11.43 -5.15
N THR A 167 14.43 11.98 -3.98
CA THR A 167 15.20 13.00 -3.28
C THR A 167 16.60 12.50 -2.89
N GLU A 168 16.70 11.23 -2.50
CA GLU A 168 17.92 10.61 -1.97
C GLU A 168 18.78 9.96 -3.06
N LEU A 169 18.37 10.04 -4.33
CA LEU A 169 19.01 9.37 -5.47
C LEU A 169 20.51 9.72 -5.57
N HIS A 170 20.84 11.01 -5.47
CA HIS A 170 22.23 11.48 -5.57
C HIS A 170 23.10 10.96 -4.42
N GLN A 171 22.62 11.10 -3.18
CA GLN A 171 23.32 10.62 -1.99
C GLN A 171 23.47 9.09 -2.01
N THR A 172 22.46 8.39 -2.50
CA THR A 172 22.48 6.94 -2.70
C THR A 172 23.56 6.56 -3.71
N ALA A 173 23.62 7.23 -4.87
CA ALA A 173 24.65 7.00 -5.87
C ALA A 173 26.06 7.21 -5.29
N LEU A 174 26.29 8.28 -4.53
CA LEU A 174 27.58 8.55 -3.86
C LEU A 174 28.00 7.45 -2.87
N LYS A 175 27.04 6.86 -2.15
CA LYS A 175 27.29 5.81 -1.16
C LYS A 175 27.64 4.47 -1.82
N ILE A 176 27.00 4.13 -2.94
CA ILE A 176 27.10 2.79 -3.56
C ILE A 176 28.18 2.68 -4.64
N ILE A 177 28.59 3.80 -5.25
CA ILE A 177 29.61 3.82 -6.29
C ILE A 177 31.01 3.82 -5.68
N SER A 178 31.79 2.81 -6.06
CA SER A 178 33.18 2.62 -5.64
C SER A 178 34.21 3.09 -6.67
N ASP A 179 33.79 3.32 -7.92
CA ASP A 179 34.65 3.81 -9.00
C ASP A 179 35.13 5.24 -8.68
N PRO A 180 36.44 5.51 -8.53
CA PRO A 180 36.93 6.80 -8.07
C PRO A 180 36.61 7.96 -9.03
N GLU A 181 36.64 7.70 -10.34
CA GLU A 181 36.42 8.71 -11.38
C GLU A 181 34.95 9.13 -11.40
N LEU A 182 34.04 8.15 -11.47
CA LEU A 182 32.60 8.38 -11.43
C LEU A 182 32.18 8.98 -10.10
N LYS A 183 32.73 8.52 -8.98
CA LYS A 183 32.44 9.10 -7.66
C LYS A 183 32.83 10.57 -7.60
N SER A 184 34.01 10.95 -8.10
CA SER A 184 34.46 12.35 -8.19
C SER A 184 33.54 13.20 -9.07
N ARG A 185 33.03 12.65 -10.18
CA ARG A 185 32.02 13.33 -11.01
C ARG A 185 30.70 13.54 -10.25
N LEU A 186 30.21 12.50 -9.58
CA LEU A 186 28.97 12.57 -8.79
C LEU A 186 29.09 13.56 -7.61
N GLU A 187 30.24 13.66 -6.96
CA GLU A 187 30.48 14.61 -5.85
C GLU A 187 30.35 16.07 -6.32
N LYS A 188 30.67 16.33 -7.58
CA LYS A 188 30.61 17.67 -8.21
C LYS A 188 29.35 17.89 -9.04
N ALA A 189 28.40 16.94 -9.03
CA ALA A 189 27.24 16.99 -9.89
C ALA A 189 26.27 18.13 -9.52
N TRP A 190 25.69 18.77 -10.53
CA TRP A 190 24.56 19.69 -10.36
C TRP A 190 23.26 18.89 -10.30
N VAL A 191 22.55 18.97 -9.18
CA VAL A 191 21.33 18.20 -8.93
C VAL A 191 20.13 19.13 -8.98
N PHE A 192 19.15 18.79 -9.80
CA PHE A 192 17.90 19.52 -9.91
C PHE A 192 16.74 18.63 -9.49
N HIS A 193 15.94 19.12 -8.52
CA HIS A 193 14.68 18.50 -8.14
C HIS A 193 13.54 19.34 -8.68
N VAL A 194 12.84 18.80 -9.67
CA VAL A 194 11.70 19.43 -10.32
C VAL A 194 10.43 18.76 -9.82
N SER A 195 9.62 19.48 -9.05
CA SER A 195 8.31 18.99 -8.61
C SER A 195 7.19 19.51 -9.51
N LEU A 196 6.28 18.63 -9.90
CA LEU A 196 5.03 18.94 -10.59
C LEU A 196 3.81 18.80 -9.65
N GLU A 197 4.07 18.73 -8.35
CA GLU A 197 3.08 18.54 -7.29
C GLU A 197 3.20 19.63 -6.22
N ASN A 198 2.37 19.56 -5.18
CA ASN A 198 2.50 20.35 -3.96
C ASN A 198 2.68 21.86 -4.21
N GLY A 199 1.82 22.42 -5.06
CA GLY A 199 1.86 23.85 -5.44
C GLY A 199 2.71 24.18 -6.68
N HIS A 200 3.49 23.24 -7.19
CA HIS A 200 4.35 23.40 -8.37
C HIS A 200 3.81 22.71 -9.63
N SER A 201 2.53 22.32 -9.64
CA SER A 201 1.86 21.75 -10.82
C SER A 201 1.84 22.71 -12.01
N LEU A 202 1.76 22.14 -13.23
CA LEU A 202 1.71 22.89 -14.48
C LEU A 202 0.61 23.97 -14.43
N ARG A 203 0.98 25.19 -14.80
CA ARG A 203 0.03 26.30 -14.94
C ARG A 203 -0.59 26.27 -16.34
N PRO A 204 -1.83 26.76 -16.52
CA PRO A 204 -2.47 26.80 -17.85
C PRO A 204 -1.70 27.58 -18.91
N VAL A 205 -0.81 28.49 -18.50
CA VAL A 205 0.07 29.26 -19.40
C VAL A 205 1.28 28.44 -19.89
N GLU A 206 1.63 27.36 -19.20
CA GLU A 206 2.73 26.45 -19.54
C GLU A 206 2.23 25.38 -20.51
N LYS A 207 2.30 25.66 -21.82
CA LYS A 207 1.86 24.72 -22.87
C LYS A 207 2.85 23.60 -23.14
N ASP A 208 4.14 23.90 -23.01
CA ASP A 208 5.23 22.97 -23.24
C ASP A 208 5.75 22.46 -21.89
N SER A 209 5.55 21.17 -21.63
CA SER A 209 5.94 20.54 -20.36
C SER A 209 7.46 20.42 -20.21
N TYR A 210 8.22 20.39 -21.30
CA TYR A 210 9.68 20.38 -21.28
C TYR A 210 10.24 21.77 -20.90
N VAL A 211 9.65 22.86 -21.41
CA VAL A 211 9.95 24.23 -20.97
C VAL A 211 9.54 24.45 -19.51
N ALA A 212 8.44 23.84 -19.07
CA ALA A 212 8.00 23.90 -17.69
C ALA A 212 9.00 23.26 -16.72
N ILE A 213 9.69 22.18 -17.12
CA ILE A 213 10.80 21.58 -16.37
C ILE A 213 11.97 22.57 -16.27
N ALA A 214 12.38 23.17 -17.39
CA ALA A 214 13.42 24.19 -17.40
C ALA A 214 13.09 25.36 -16.46
N THR A 215 11.83 25.79 -16.45
CA THR A 215 11.35 26.89 -15.59
C THR A 215 11.49 26.54 -14.11
N ARG A 216 11.22 25.28 -13.73
CA ARG A 216 11.40 24.80 -12.35
C ARG A 216 12.88 24.63 -11.98
N MET A 217 13.74 24.25 -12.93
CA MET A 217 15.19 24.28 -12.72
C MET A 217 15.69 25.70 -12.47
N LEU A 218 15.22 26.69 -13.23
CA LEU A 218 15.56 28.09 -13.01
C LEU A 218 15.02 28.60 -11.67
N PHE A 219 13.79 28.24 -11.31
CA PHE A 219 13.19 28.54 -10.01
C PHE A 219 14.06 28.05 -8.84
N GLN A 220 14.65 26.85 -8.94
CA GLN A 220 15.60 26.35 -7.93
C GLN A 220 16.80 27.29 -7.74
N LEU A 221 17.27 27.96 -8.79
CA LEU A 221 18.40 28.89 -8.72
C LEU A 221 18.00 30.28 -8.18
N LEU A 222 16.76 30.73 -8.44
CA LEU A 222 16.37 32.13 -8.25
C LEU A 222 15.81 32.50 -6.87
N GLU A 223 15.43 31.56 -6.01
CA GLU A 223 14.77 31.88 -4.71
C GLU A 223 13.54 32.82 -4.83
N GLU A 224 12.99 33.00 -6.03
CA GLU A 224 11.79 33.78 -6.31
C GLU A 224 10.54 32.88 -6.24
N ARG A 225 9.35 33.47 -6.28
CA ARG A 225 8.10 32.71 -6.44
C ARG A 225 8.05 32.09 -7.84
N LEU A 226 7.61 30.83 -7.97
CA LEU A 226 7.50 30.14 -9.26
C LEU A 226 6.68 30.95 -10.29
N ASP A 227 5.56 31.55 -9.88
CA ASP A 227 4.72 32.34 -10.78
C ASP A 227 5.46 33.59 -11.33
N THR A 228 6.38 34.17 -10.54
CA THR A 228 7.25 35.26 -11.00
C THR A 228 8.22 34.76 -12.07
N VAL A 229 8.82 33.58 -11.85
CA VAL A 229 9.75 32.98 -12.82
C VAL A 229 9.05 32.68 -14.15
N ILE A 230 7.86 32.07 -14.08
CA ILE A 230 7.02 31.74 -15.24
C ILE A 230 6.68 33.00 -16.07
N THR A 231 6.38 34.11 -15.40
CA THR A 231 5.91 35.34 -16.08
C THR A 231 7.05 36.21 -16.59
N ARG A 232 8.19 36.25 -15.91
CA ARG A 232 9.29 37.18 -16.19
C ARG A 232 10.30 36.66 -17.21
N TYR A 233 10.53 35.36 -17.23
CA TYR A 233 11.64 34.76 -17.99
C TYR A 233 11.15 33.87 -19.12
N GLU A 234 11.83 33.96 -20.27
CA GLU A 234 11.64 33.11 -21.44
C GLU A 234 12.75 32.07 -21.53
N LEU A 235 12.37 30.80 -21.39
CA LEU A 235 13.23 29.63 -21.54
C LEU A 235 12.79 28.80 -22.75
N THR A 236 13.75 28.12 -23.36
CA THR A 236 13.52 27.18 -24.46
C THR A 236 13.76 25.73 -24.04
N SER A 237 14.68 25.49 -23.09
CA SER A 237 14.99 24.13 -22.62
C SER A 237 15.76 24.11 -21.29
N PRO A 238 15.85 22.94 -20.61
CA PRO A 238 16.77 22.70 -19.50
C PRO A 238 18.23 23.10 -19.78
N TRP A 239 18.68 23.04 -21.04
CA TRP A 239 20.04 23.45 -21.43
C TRP A 239 20.31 24.92 -21.15
N ASP A 240 19.30 25.78 -21.31
CA ASP A 240 19.46 27.21 -21.00
C ASP A 240 19.86 27.41 -19.54
N VAL A 241 19.28 26.64 -18.63
CA VAL A 241 19.59 26.71 -17.19
C VAL A 241 20.97 26.13 -16.89
N LEU A 242 21.32 25.01 -17.52
CA LEU A 242 22.64 24.40 -17.34
C LEU A 242 23.76 25.32 -17.86
N ASN A 243 23.54 26.01 -18.98
CA ASN A 243 24.46 26.99 -19.53
C ASN A 243 24.70 28.16 -18.56
N LEU A 244 23.66 28.66 -17.88
CA LEU A 244 23.83 29.70 -16.86
C LEU A 244 24.76 29.25 -15.73
N VAL A 245 24.59 28.01 -15.28
CA VAL A 245 25.44 27.45 -14.22
C VAL A 245 26.88 27.26 -14.73
N ALA A 246 27.05 26.74 -15.94
CA ALA A 246 28.37 26.56 -16.56
C ALA A 246 29.14 27.87 -16.72
N ILE A 247 28.46 28.94 -17.18
CA ILE A 247 29.03 30.30 -17.30
C ILE A 247 29.49 30.80 -15.93
N TYR A 248 28.64 30.71 -14.92
CA TYR A 248 28.97 31.20 -13.57
C TYR A 248 30.13 30.42 -12.93
N GLU A 249 30.13 29.10 -13.10
CA GLU A 249 31.15 28.20 -12.57
C GLU A 249 32.47 28.22 -13.38
N ASN A 250 32.49 28.94 -14.51
CA ASN A 250 33.59 28.96 -15.47
C ASN A 250 34.04 27.54 -15.88
N LYS A 251 33.08 26.71 -16.26
CA LYS A 251 33.29 25.30 -16.66
C LYS A 251 32.71 25.04 -18.05
N GLU A 252 33.39 24.20 -18.82
CA GLU A 252 32.81 23.63 -20.04
C GLU A 252 31.67 22.68 -19.67
N LEU A 253 30.56 22.79 -20.37
CA LEU A 253 29.34 22.06 -20.04
C LEU A 253 29.55 20.54 -20.18
N GLU A 254 30.30 20.10 -21.20
CA GLU A 254 30.69 18.72 -21.49
C GLU A 254 31.48 18.06 -20.35
N SER A 255 32.22 18.86 -19.58
CA SER A 255 32.96 18.40 -18.41
C SER A 255 32.07 18.20 -17.18
N ALA A 256 30.86 18.76 -17.19
CA ALA A 256 29.94 18.71 -16.06
C ALA A 256 29.28 17.34 -15.89
N THR A 257 28.60 17.17 -14.77
CA THR A 257 27.71 16.04 -14.52
C THR A 257 26.46 16.62 -13.91
N PHE A 258 25.30 16.22 -14.41
CA PHE A 258 24.04 16.68 -13.84
C PHE A 258 23.07 15.55 -13.59
N ILE A 259 22.26 15.72 -12.56
CA ILE A 259 21.22 14.79 -12.16
C ILE A 259 19.91 15.56 -12.17
N LEU A 260 18.97 15.10 -12.99
CA LEU A 260 17.64 15.70 -13.10
C LEU A 260 16.63 14.73 -12.54
N VAL A 261 16.00 15.11 -11.43
CA VAL A 261 14.92 14.35 -10.79
C VAL A 261 13.60 15.09 -11.02
N ILE A 262 12.63 14.43 -11.67
CA ILE A 262 11.31 15.00 -11.96
C ILE A 262 10.25 14.22 -11.19
N ASP A 263 9.59 14.89 -10.25
CA ASP A 263 8.59 14.29 -9.36
C ASP A 263 7.17 14.60 -9.84
N GLY A 264 6.32 13.57 -9.87
CA GLY A 264 4.90 13.70 -10.18
C GLY A 264 4.60 13.83 -11.67
N MET A 265 5.30 13.05 -12.52
CA MET A 265 5.14 13.11 -13.98
C MET A 265 3.71 12.85 -14.45
N GLN A 266 2.89 12.11 -13.69
CA GLN A 266 1.49 11.86 -14.03
C GLN A 266 0.66 13.16 -14.17
N ASN A 267 1.12 14.27 -13.58
CA ASN A 267 0.43 15.56 -13.67
C ASN A 267 0.60 16.25 -15.05
N MET A 268 1.44 15.70 -15.93
CA MET A 268 1.57 16.12 -17.33
C MET A 268 0.56 15.44 -18.27
N ILE A 269 -0.17 14.42 -17.78
CA ILE A 269 -1.11 13.64 -18.59
C ILE A 269 -2.43 14.42 -18.68
N GLU A 270 -2.81 14.85 -19.88
CA GLU A 270 -4.03 15.63 -20.14
C GLU A 270 -5.25 14.72 -20.44
N SER A 271 -5.02 13.49 -20.89
CA SER A 271 -6.07 12.52 -21.24
C SER A 271 -5.62 11.07 -21.03
N ILE A 272 -6.56 10.10 -21.00
CA ILE A 272 -6.24 8.66 -20.89
C ILE A 272 -5.36 8.15 -22.04
N ASP A 273 -5.37 8.88 -23.13
CA ASP A 273 -4.72 8.61 -24.39
C ASP A 273 -3.33 9.28 -24.49
N ASP A 274 -3.00 10.18 -23.55
CA ASP A 274 -1.70 10.83 -23.52
C ASP A 274 -0.61 9.81 -23.21
N GLY A 275 0.40 9.78 -24.07
CA GLY A 275 1.42 8.73 -24.11
C GLY A 275 1.22 7.71 -25.25
N LEU A 276 -0.02 7.32 -25.55
CA LEU A 276 -0.32 6.36 -26.63
C LEU A 276 -0.02 6.94 -28.02
N TYR A 277 -0.12 8.25 -28.14
CA TYR A 277 0.18 9.00 -29.35
C TYR A 277 1.52 9.73 -29.21
N LYS A 278 2.39 9.57 -30.22
CA LYS A 278 3.70 10.24 -30.29
C LYS A 278 3.61 11.77 -30.24
N GLU A 279 2.46 12.33 -30.60
CA GLU A 279 2.22 13.77 -30.61
C GLU A 279 1.81 14.37 -29.26
N SER A 280 1.47 13.53 -28.27
CA SER A 280 1.05 14.00 -26.94
C SER A 280 2.18 14.73 -26.21
N ASN A 281 1.81 15.76 -25.44
CA ASN A 281 2.76 16.59 -24.69
C ASN A 281 3.58 15.73 -23.71
N PHE A 282 2.90 14.80 -23.02
CA PHE A 282 3.52 13.83 -22.13
C PHE A 282 4.57 12.96 -22.83
N PHE A 283 4.23 12.33 -23.96
CA PHE A 283 5.16 11.45 -24.68
C PHE A 283 6.38 12.22 -25.19
N LYS A 284 6.16 13.38 -25.83
CA LYS A 284 7.23 14.24 -26.32
C LYS A 284 8.17 14.62 -25.19
N THR A 285 7.62 15.08 -24.07
CA THR A 285 8.39 15.48 -22.90
C THR A 285 9.25 14.32 -22.37
N LEU A 286 8.69 13.11 -22.26
CA LEU A 286 9.44 11.94 -21.81
C LEU A 286 10.59 11.56 -22.77
N ILE A 287 10.36 11.64 -24.08
CA ILE A 287 11.40 11.41 -25.08
C ILE A 287 12.51 12.46 -24.96
N THR A 288 12.15 13.74 -24.89
CA THR A 288 13.11 14.85 -24.85
C THR A 288 13.90 14.89 -23.54
N ILE A 289 13.27 14.59 -22.39
CA ILE A 289 14.01 14.41 -21.13
C ILE A 289 14.99 13.26 -21.28
N GLY A 290 14.57 12.12 -21.83
CA GLY A 290 15.47 11.00 -22.03
C GLY A 290 16.60 11.30 -23.03
N GLU A 291 16.40 12.23 -23.97
CA GLU A 291 17.45 12.69 -24.89
C GLU A 291 18.54 13.49 -24.16
N LEU A 292 18.22 14.16 -23.05
CA LEU A 292 19.21 14.84 -22.21
C LEU A 292 20.33 13.90 -21.74
N SER A 293 20.00 12.63 -21.47
CA SER A 293 20.98 11.60 -21.08
C SER A 293 21.86 11.10 -22.23
N MET A 294 21.54 11.45 -23.47
CA MET A 294 22.26 11.01 -24.67
C MET A 294 23.15 12.10 -25.28
N GLU A 295 23.27 13.26 -24.62
CA GLU A 295 24.17 14.31 -25.07
C GLU A 295 25.64 14.04 -24.68
N ASN A 296 26.54 14.94 -25.05
CA ASN A 296 27.97 14.86 -24.70
C ASN A 296 28.29 15.07 -23.20
N ILE A 297 27.26 15.15 -22.37
CA ILE A 297 27.35 15.46 -20.94
C ILE A 297 26.81 14.26 -20.17
N PHE A 298 27.52 13.85 -19.13
CA PHE A 298 27.06 12.73 -18.31
C PHE A 298 25.84 13.16 -17.48
N CYS A 299 24.69 12.59 -17.78
CA CYS A 299 23.41 12.99 -17.21
C CYS A 299 22.61 11.80 -16.70
N ILE A 300 22.17 11.86 -15.43
CA ILE A 300 21.24 10.90 -14.86
C ILE A 300 19.86 11.55 -14.77
N THR A 301 18.93 11.12 -15.60
CA THR A 301 17.51 11.51 -15.51
C THR A 301 16.70 10.47 -14.74
N CYS A 302 15.99 10.90 -13.72
CA CYS A 302 15.09 10.05 -12.93
C CYS A 302 13.72 10.71 -12.81
N CYS A 303 12.65 9.94 -13.02
CA CYS A 303 11.30 10.44 -12.85
C CYS A 303 10.51 9.62 -11.84
N THR A 304 9.61 10.28 -11.10
CA THR A 304 8.60 9.60 -10.29
C THR A 304 7.25 9.67 -10.98
N MET A 305 6.49 8.59 -10.90
CA MET A 305 5.14 8.57 -11.43
C MET A 305 4.22 7.70 -10.57
N THR A 306 2.99 8.14 -10.42
CA THR A 306 1.90 7.27 -9.94
C THR A 306 1.43 6.40 -11.08
N THR A 307 1.25 5.10 -10.85
CA THR A 307 0.81 4.14 -11.87
C THR A 307 -0.37 4.71 -12.67
N THR A 308 -0.30 4.66 -13.99
CA THR A 308 -1.40 5.06 -14.89
C THR A 308 -1.85 3.90 -15.77
N GLY A 309 -1.32 2.69 -15.54
CA GLY A 309 -1.32 1.48 -16.37
C GLY A 309 0.14 1.11 -16.72
N PRO A 310 0.36 0.19 -17.66
CA PRO A 310 1.71 -0.19 -18.05
C PRO A 310 2.43 1.02 -18.66
N ILE A 311 3.53 1.46 -18.06
CA ILE A 311 4.38 2.48 -18.68
C ILE A 311 4.94 1.97 -20.03
N GLU A 312 5.04 0.65 -20.17
CA GLU A 312 5.37 -0.02 -21.43
C GLU A 312 4.29 0.19 -22.51
N PHE A 313 3.01 0.37 -22.13
CA PHE A 313 1.90 0.51 -23.06
C PHE A 313 1.49 1.98 -23.27
N PHE A 314 1.73 2.90 -22.33
CA PHE A 314 1.56 4.37 -22.54
C PHE A 314 2.70 5.03 -23.27
N LEU A 315 3.76 4.33 -23.60
CA LEU A 315 4.81 4.94 -24.38
C LEU A 315 4.73 4.30 -25.74
N ALA A 316 4.13 5.02 -26.69
CA ALA A 316 4.11 4.66 -28.11
C ALA A 316 5.42 3.96 -28.48
N GLU A 317 5.33 2.81 -29.17
CA GLU A 317 6.42 1.85 -29.41
C GLU A 317 7.82 2.51 -29.39
N SER A 318 8.49 2.40 -28.24
CA SER A 318 9.76 3.07 -27.99
C SER A 318 10.76 2.07 -27.42
N SER A 319 11.86 1.91 -28.13
CA SER A 319 12.99 1.05 -27.74
C SER A 319 13.87 1.63 -26.63
N ARG A 320 13.46 2.74 -25.99
CA ARG A 320 14.24 3.40 -24.95
C ARG A 320 14.43 2.47 -23.75
N TYR A 321 15.67 2.32 -23.29
CA TYR A 321 16.01 1.52 -22.13
C TYR A 321 15.51 2.21 -20.85
N ARG A 322 14.65 1.50 -20.10
CA ARG A 322 14.00 2.01 -18.89
C ARG A 322 14.40 1.13 -17.72
N VAL A 323 14.65 1.76 -16.58
CA VAL A 323 15.04 1.08 -15.36
C VAL A 323 14.07 1.46 -14.27
N PHE A 324 13.17 0.53 -13.96
CA PHE A 324 12.17 0.68 -12.90
C PHE A 324 12.80 0.36 -11.56
N LEU A 325 13.07 1.39 -10.78
CA LEU A 325 13.71 1.30 -9.49
C LEU A 325 12.67 0.86 -8.43
N PRO A 326 12.98 -0.13 -7.58
CA PRO A 326 12.05 -0.65 -6.59
C PRO A 326 11.78 0.38 -5.48
N VAL A 327 10.58 0.31 -4.90
CA VAL A 327 10.16 1.12 -3.75
C VAL A 327 9.72 0.15 -2.64
N SER A 328 10.64 -0.13 -1.72
CA SER A 328 10.39 -1.07 -0.63
C SER A 328 9.62 -0.44 0.52
N PRO A 329 8.78 -1.21 1.24
CA PRO A 329 8.16 -0.77 2.48
C PRO A 329 9.20 -0.36 3.53
N LEU A 330 8.85 0.62 4.35
CA LEU A 330 9.73 1.10 5.42
C LEU A 330 9.83 0.07 6.55
N LYS A 331 11.04 -0.11 7.07
CA LYS A 331 11.24 -0.63 8.43
C LYS A 331 10.82 0.44 9.44
N PRO A 332 10.59 0.10 10.73
CA PRO A 332 10.30 1.07 11.76
C PRO A 332 11.29 2.26 11.71
N PRO A 333 10.80 3.50 11.50
CA PRO A 333 11.66 4.65 11.23
C PRO A 333 12.45 5.10 12.45
N THR A 334 13.58 5.74 12.19
CA THR A 334 14.44 6.39 13.18
C THR A 334 14.65 7.87 12.80
N ILE A 335 15.02 8.70 13.76
CA ILE A 335 15.48 10.09 13.55
C ILE A 335 16.83 10.22 14.26
N ALA A 336 17.88 10.49 13.50
CA ALA A 336 19.25 10.51 14.02
C ALA A 336 19.59 9.23 14.80
N SER A 337 19.22 8.08 14.23
CA SER A 337 19.33 6.73 14.81
C SER A 337 18.48 6.46 16.07
N ASN A 338 17.66 7.41 16.52
CA ASN A 338 16.72 7.18 17.62
C ASN A 338 15.40 6.63 17.08
N PRO A 339 14.82 5.57 17.67
CA PRO A 339 13.53 5.04 17.26
C PRO A 339 12.43 6.11 17.31
N VAL A 340 11.63 6.23 16.24
CA VAL A 340 10.43 7.06 16.23
C VAL A 340 9.33 6.45 17.10
N PHE A 341 9.30 5.13 17.20
CA PHE A 341 8.31 4.37 17.95
C PHE A 341 8.96 3.55 19.06
N GLU A 342 8.34 3.50 20.23
CA GLU A 342 8.75 2.67 21.37
C GLU A 342 8.39 1.19 21.14
N ILE A 343 9.12 0.52 20.25
CA ILE A 343 8.86 -0.86 19.82
C ILE A 343 9.03 -1.92 20.92
N ASP A 344 9.56 -1.55 22.09
CA ASP A 344 9.60 -2.41 23.28
C ASP A 344 8.18 -2.62 23.86
N ASN A 345 7.26 -1.69 23.59
CA ASN A 345 5.85 -1.87 23.87
C ASN A 345 5.22 -2.76 22.79
N SER A 346 4.73 -3.95 23.17
CA SER A 346 4.16 -4.93 22.25
C SER A 346 2.98 -4.41 21.44
N ILE A 347 2.18 -3.50 22.00
CA ILE A 347 1.03 -2.87 21.30
C ILE A 347 1.53 -1.88 20.25
N ILE A 348 2.54 -1.05 20.58
CA ILE A 348 3.14 -0.13 19.60
C ILE A 348 3.83 -0.93 18.50
N ARG A 349 4.56 -2.00 18.84
CA ARG A 349 5.16 -2.91 17.86
C ARG A 349 4.12 -3.52 16.93
N LEU A 350 2.99 -3.97 17.47
CA LEU A 350 1.87 -4.49 16.69
C LEU A 350 1.32 -3.42 15.74
N LEU A 351 1.02 -2.22 16.24
CA LEU A 351 0.52 -1.10 15.43
C LEU A 351 1.47 -0.73 14.29
N VAL A 352 2.77 -0.63 14.58
CA VAL A 352 3.79 -0.35 13.56
C VAL A 352 3.84 -1.49 12.53
N GLY A 353 3.68 -2.75 12.96
CA GLY A 353 3.55 -3.90 12.07
C GLY A 353 2.30 -3.82 11.19
N ASP A 354 1.16 -3.44 11.75
CA ASP A 354 -0.13 -3.30 11.05
C ASP A 354 -0.14 -2.12 10.06
N CYS A 355 0.76 -1.15 10.24
CA CYS A 355 1.03 -0.11 9.25
C CYS A 355 1.79 -0.64 8.01
N GLY A 356 2.34 -1.86 8.06
CA GLY A 356 2.92 -2.55 6.91
C GLY A 356 4.07 -1.80 6.22
N GLY A 357 4.79 -0.94 6.94
CA GLY A 357 5.85 -0.10 6.37
C GLY A 357 5.35 1.03 5.46
N HIS A 358 4.04 1.30 5.42
CA HIS A 358 3.45 2.34 4.58
C HIS A 358 3.66 3.73 5.21
N GLY A 359 4.44 4.58 4.54
CA GLY A 359 4.87 5.88 5.07
C GLY A 359 3.73 6.77 5.57
N ARG A 360 2.64 6.91 4.81
CA ARG A 360 1.48 7.71 5.25
C ARG A 360 0.76 7.18 6.50
N VAL A 361 0.65 5.86 6.64
CA VAL A 361 0.00 5.27 7.83
C VAL A 361 0.89 5.53 9.06
N LEU A 362 2.20 5.31 8.91
CA LEU A 362 3.19 5.57 9.95
C LEU A 362 3.23 7.06 10.36
N GLU A 363 3.09 7.99 9.41
CA GLU A 363 2.99 9.42 9.70
C GLU A 363 1.76 9.75 10.56
N VAL A 364 0.59 9.18 10.23
CA VAL A 364 -0.64 9.39 11.00
C VAL A 364 -0.53 8.71 12.38
N LEU A 365 0.12 7.54 12.47
CA LEU A 365 0.37 6.87 13.74
C LEU A 365 1.27 7.72 14.64
N GLN A 366 2.38 8.24 14.10
CA GLN A 366 3.29 9.13 14.83
C GLN A 366 2.56 10.37 15.34
N GLN A 367 1.75 11.01 14.48
CA GLN A 367 0.94 12.18 14.85
C GLN A 367 -0.06 11.84 15.97
N THR A 368 -0.71 10.68 15.88
CA THR A 368 -1.71 10.25 16.87
C THR A 368 -1.05 9.96 18.22
N LEU A 369 0.09 9.26 18.24
CA LEU A 369 0.86 8.95 19.47
C LEU A 369 1.44 10.20 20.12
N THR A 370 1.79 11.22 19.35
CA THR A 370 2.28 12.50 19.90
C THR A 370 1.17 13.25 20.64
N ASN A 371 -0.07 13.15 20.15
CA ASN A 371 -1.21 13.90 20.67
C ASN A 371 -2.05 13.13 21.71
N ASN A 372 -1.89 11.80 21.79
CA ASN A 372 -2.72 10.93 22.63
C ASN A 372 -1.87 9.85 23.31
N ASN A 373 -2.23 9.52 24.55
CA ASN A 373 -1.68 8.34 25.21
C ASN A 373 -2.31 7.08 24.61
N ILE A 374 -1.50 6.09 24.23
CA ILE A 374 -1.98 4.79 23.73
C ILE A 374 -2.90 4.06 24.72
N LYS A 375 -2.79 4.37 26.01
CA LYS A 375 -3.68 3.84 27.07
C LYS A 375 -5.08 4.46 27.08
N ASN A 376 -5.33 5.49 26.26
CA ASN A 376 -6.65 6.07 26.11
C ASN A 376 -7.54 5.10 25.33
N SER A 377 -8.75 4.81 25.84
CA SER A 377 -9.71 3.90 25.18
C SER A 377 -10.01 4.31 23.74
N ASN A 378 -9.99 5.61 23.44
CA ASN A 378 -10.38 6.12 22.12
C ASN A 378 -9.18 6.29 21.17
N PHE A 379 -7.99 5.79 21.54
CA PHE A 379 -6.79 5.95 20.71
C PHE A 379 -6.97 5.37 19.31
N MET A 380 -7.46 4.13 19.22
CA MET A 380 -7.64 3.46 17.94
C MET A 380 -8.73 4.08 17.10
N GLU A 381 -9.86 4.43 17.71
CA GLU A 381 -10.92 5.18 17.04
C GLU A 381 -10.38 6.49 16.46
N ASN A 382 -9.58 7.24 17.22
CA ASN A 382 -8.95 8.48 16.73
C ASN A 382 -7.95 8.23 15.59
N PHE A 383 -7.10 7.21 15.71
CA PHE A 383 -6.12 6.86 14.69
C PHE A 383 -6.83 6.48 13.39
N HIS A 384 -7.81 5.58 13.48
CA HIS A 384 -8.61 5.10 12.38
C HIS A 384 -9.45 6.20 11.73
N ASN A 385 -10.09 7.07 12.51
CA ASN A 385 -10.84 8.22 11.99
C ASN A 385 -9.93 9.22 11.26
N GLN A 386 -8.71 9.46 11.74
CA GLN A 386 -7.75 10.32 11.03
C GLN A 386 -7.34 9.71 9.68
N LEU A 387 -7.11 8.41 9.63
CA LEU A 387 -6.83 7.67 8.40
C LEU A 387 -8.00 7.81 7.40
N LYS A 388 -9.24 7.51 7.85
CA LYS A 388 -10.46 7.65 7.04
C LYS A 388 -10.65 9.07 6.52
N TYR A 389 -10.53 10.06 7.40
CA TYR A 389 -10.73 11.46 7.03
C TYR A 389 -9.70 11.94 6.01
N ARG A 390 -8.41 11.67 6.25
CA ARG A 390 -7.31 12.15 5.40
C ARG A 390 -7.28 11.48 4.03
N TYR A 391 -7.72 10.22 3.93
CA TYR A 391 -7.61 9.41 2.73
C TYR A 391 -8.96 8.96 2.16
N LYS A 392 -10.09 9.57 2.57
CA LYS A 392 -11.45 9.24 2.10
C LYS A 392 -11.56 9.06 0.58
N ARG A 393 -10.90 9.94 -0.19
CA ARG A 393 -10.90 9.88 -1.67
C ARG A 393 -10.19 8.65 -2.23
N ALA A 394 -9.15 8.16 -1.56
CA ALA A 394 -8.41 6.97 -1.98
C ALA A 394 -9.23 5.67 -1.80
N PHE A 395 -10.27 5.71 -0.97
CA PHE A 395 -11.15 4.58 -0.67
C PHE A 395 -12.57 4.77 -1.21
N SER A 396 -12.74 5.58 -2.25
CA SER A 396 -14.05 5.86 -2.87
C SER A 396 -14.50 4.73 -3.81
N TYR A 397 -14.52 3.50 -3.31
CA TYR A 397 -15.05 2.32 -3.98
C TYR A 397 -16.50 2.08 -3.56
N ASP A 398 -17.30 1.45 -4.43
CA ASP A 398 -18.57 0.90 -3.97
C ASP A 398 -18.36 -0.39 -3.15
N ALA A 399 -19.42 -0.84 -2.47
CA ALA A 399 -19.35 -2.00 -1.58
C ALA A 399 -18.94 -3.30 -2.32
N ASN A 400 -19.35 -3.48 -3.58
CA ASN A 400 -19.01 -4.68 -4.34
C ASN A 400 -17.55 -4.66 -4.77
N ASP A 401 -17.08 -3.55 -5.31
CA ASP A 401 -15.68 -3.35 -5.68
C ASP A 401 -14.77 -3.53 -4.45
N ALA A 402 -15.13 -2.92 -3.32
CA ALA A 402 -14.38 -3.07 -2.08
C ALA A 402 -14.31 -4.53 -1.61
N LYS A 403 -15.43 -5.27 -1.65
CA LYS A 403 -15.48 -6.70 -1.30
C LYS A 403 -14.57 -7.53 -2.18
N GLU A 404 -14.60 -7.32 -3.50
CA GLU A 404 -13.80 -8.11 -4.46
C GLU A 404 -12.29 -7.80 -4.33
N ILE A 405 -11.93 -6.54 -4.09
CA ILE A 405 -10.54 -6.13 -3.81
C ILE A 405 -10.04 -6.81 -2.54
N VAL A 406 -10.82 -6.71 -1.46
CA VAL A 406 -10.46 -7.26 -0.16
C VAL A 406 -10.39 -8.79 -0.20
N ARG A 407 -11.32 -9.44 -0.91
CA ARG A 407 -11.26 -10.87 -1.22
C ARG A 407 -9.92 -11.22 -1.86
N ALA A 408 -9.53 -10.52 -2.92
CA ALA A 408 -8.28 -10.79 -3.63
C ALA A 408 -7.03 -10.65 -2.75
N VAL A 409 -6.99 -9.63 -1.87
CA VAL A 409 -5.92 -9.45 -0.88
C VAL A 409 -5.87 -10.61 0.11
N LEU A 410 -7.02 -10.98 0.69
CA LEU A 410 -7.12 -12.00 1.75
C LEU A 410 -6.86 -13.42 1.26
N THR A 411 -7.31 -13.76 0.06
CA THR A 411 -7.05 -15.07 -0.56
C THR A 411 -5.73 -15.08 -1.33
N HIS A 412 -4.98 -13.96 -1.32
CA HIS A 412 -3.72 -13.77 -2.02
C HIS A 412 -3.81 -14.17 -3.50
N THR A 413 -4.93 -13.84 -4.15
CA THR A 413 -5.24 -14.31 -5.51
C THR A 413 -4.19 -13.83 -6.50
N THR A 414 -3.73 -14.73 -7.38
CA THR A 414 -2.85 -14.34 -8.49
C THR A 414 -3.67 -13.58 -9.52
N LEU A 415 -3.25 -12.36 -9.82
CA LEU A 415 -3.94 -11.44 -10.71
C LEU A 415 -2.99 -10.98 -11.81
N SER A 416 -3.53 -10.75 -13.00
CA SER A 416 -2.82 -10.00 -14.05
C SER A 416 -2.99 -8.51 -13.79
N ASN A 417 -1.89 -7.74 -13.83
CA ASN A 417 -1.87 -6.33 -13.47
C ASN A 417 -2.86 -5.46 -14.28
N TYR A 418 -3.19 -5.91 -15.49
CA TYR A 418 -3.98 -5.15 -16.48
C TYR A 418 -5.31 -5.81 -16.85
N ARG A 419 -5.72 -6.85 -16.11
CA ARG A 419 -7.03 -7.48 -16.28
C ARG A 419 -7.88 -7.21 -15.05
N PRO A 420 -9.22 -7.16 -15.20
CA PRO A 420 -10.10 -7.02 -14.06
C PRO A 420 -9.83 -8.11 -13.02
N ILE A 421 -9.84 -7.75 -11.74
CA ILE A 421 -9.47 -8.68 -10.67
C ILE A 421 -10.42 -9.89 -10.59
N THR A 422 -11.68 -9.69 -10.94
CA THR A 422 -12.71 -10.73 -11.08
C THR A 422 -13.66 -10.35 -12.21
N ASN A 423 -14.55 -11.27 -12.61
CA ASN A 423 -15.58 -10.99 -13.62
C ASN A 423 -16.70 -10.06 -13.11
N ARG A 424 -16.65 -9.62 -11.85
CA ARG A 424 -17.71 -8.83 -11.18
C ARG A 424 -17.38 -7.36 -11.05
N THR A 425 -16.10 -7.02 -11.16
CA THR A 425 -15.61 -5.65 -11.19
C THR A 425 -14.89 -5.40 -12.51
N LYS A 426 -14.78 -4.13 -12.90
CA LYS A 426 -13.95 -3.71 -14.04
C LYS A 426 -12.56 -3.27 -13.60
N LEU A 427 -12.36 -3.11 -12.29
CA LEU A 427 -11.12 -2.60 -11.72
C LEU A 427 -9.98 -3.59 -11.93
N THR A 428 -8.88 -3.07 -12.46
CA THR A 428 -7.60 -3.77 -12.60
C THR A 428 -6.70 -3.52 -11.39
N PRO A 429 -5.74 -4.41 -11.08
CA PRO A 429 -4.75 -4.17 -10.03
C PRO A 429 -4.00 -2.85 -10.20
N ASP A 430 -3.65 -2.48 -11.43
CA ASP A 430 -3.01 -1.21 -11.72
C ASP A 430 -3.87 -0.02 -11.26
N GLU A 431 -5.16 0.02 -11.65
CA GLU A 431 -6.09 1.10 -11.25
C GLU A 431 -6.23 1.21 -9.73
N ILE A 432 -6.23 0.07 -9.03
CA ILE A 432 -6.32 0.02 -7.57
C ILE A 432 -5.04 0.60 -6.94
N THR A 433 -3.86 0.26 -7.45
CA THR A 433 -2.57 0.72 -6.91
C THR A 433 -2.33 2.22 -7.09
N ARG A 434 -3.03 2.89 -8.02
CA ARG A 434 -2.92 4.34 -8.24
C ARG A 434 -3.29 5.16 -7.02
N THR A 435 -4.15 4.62 -6.16
CA THR A 435 -4.55 5.26 -4.91
C THR A 435 -3.38 5.37 -3.92
N GLY A 436 -2.37 4.50 -4.06
CA GLY A 436 -1.23 4.41 -3.17
C GLY A 436 -1.46 3.63 -1.89
N MET A 437 -2.67 3.17 -1.64
CA MET A 437 -3.00 2.38 -0.46
C MET A 437 -2.65 0.89 -0.64
N PHE A 438 -2.34 0.49 -1.87
CA PHE A 438 -2.09 -0.89 -2.29
C PHE A 438 -0.75 -0.97 -3.02
N HIS A 439 -0.10 -2.12 -2.88
CA HIS A 439 1.06 -2.52 -3.66
C HIS A 439 0.68 -3.71 -4.55
N PHE A 440 1.33 -3.80 -5.70
CA PHE A 440 1.26 -4.97 -6.56
C PHE A 440 2.60 -5.68 -6.54
N GLU A 441 2.66 -6.82 -5.87
CA GLU A 441 3.86 -7.65 -5.80
C GLU A 441 3.92 -8.57 -7.02
N LYS A 442 4.77 -8.24 -7.99
CA LYS A 442 4.95 -9.02 -9.22
C LYS A 442 5.61 -10.37 -8.92
N MET A 443 5.14 -11.42 -9.60
CA MET A 443 5.77 -12.73 -9.60
C MET A 443 6.89 -12.78 -10.64
N GLY A 444 8.13 -12.59 -10.18
CA GLY A 444 9.30 -12.56 -11.06
C GLY A 444 9.15 -11.47 -12.13
N ASN A 445 9.42 -11.84 -13.40
CA ASN A 445 9.32 -10.92 -14.53
C ASN A 445 7.94 -10.96 -15.23
N SER A 446 6.93 -11.58 -14.62
CA SER A 446 5.59 -11.66 -15.21
C SER A 446 4.75 -10.41 -14.94
N ASP A 447 3.70 -10.21 -15.73
CA ASP A 447 2.64 -9.23 -15.44
C ASP A 447 1.63 -9.75 -14.41
N GLU A 448 1.89 -10.92 -13.83
CA GLU A 448 1.07 -11.51 -12.78
C GLU A 448 1.67 -11.22 -11.40
N GLY A 449 0.81 -11.14 -10.40
CA GLY A 449 1.19 -10.74 -9.06
C GLY A 449 0.04 -10.74 -8.09
N TYR A 450 0.28 -10.12 -6.94
CA TYR A 450 -0.66 -10.08 -5.83
C TYR A 450 -0.92 -8.64 -5.40
N LEU A 451 -2.18 -8.34 -5.06
CA LEU A 451 -2.53 -7.10 -4.37
C LEU A 451 -2.22 -7.26 -2.88
N VAL A 452 -1.46 -6.32 -2.35
CA VAL A 452 -1.03 -6.29 -0.94
C VAL A 452 -1.33 -4.93 -0.34
N MET A 453 -1.74 -4.92 0.93
CA MET A 453 -1.95 -3.68 1.70
C MET A 453 -1.61 -3.89 3.18
N PRO A 454 -1.28 -2.81 3.90
CA PRO A 454 -1.29 -2.76 5.35
C PRO A 454 -2.62 -3.18 5.96
N TYR A 455 -2.57 -3.78 7.16
CA TYR A 455 -3.76 -4.14 7.94
C TYR A 455 -4.66 -2.93 8.23
N MET A 456 -4.07 -1.77 8.52
CA MET A 456 -4.85 -0.55 8.75
C MET A 456 -5.66 -0.09 7.53
N TRP A 457 -5.16 -0.33 6.31
CA TRP A 457 -5.94 -0.05 5.10
C TRP A 457 -6.98 -1.12 4.81
N LEU A 458 -6.72 -2.37 5.21
CA LEU A 458 -7.69 -3.44 5.13
C LEU A 458 -8.90 -3.14 6.01
N TRP A 459 -8.69 -2.60 7.21
CA TRP A 459 -9.76 -2.13 8.08
C TRP A 459 -10.62 -1.07 7.39
N VAL A 460 -10.01 0.01 6.91
CA VAL A 460 -10.73 1.10 6.23
C VAL A 460 -11.53 0.61 5.02
N MET A 461 -11.01 -0.37 4.29
CA MET A 461 -11.68 -0.98 3.12
C MET A 461 -12.84 -1.88 3.51
N ALA A 462 -12.68 -2.70 4.54
CA ALA A 462 -13.70 -3.67 4.95
C ALA A 462 -15.01 -2.98 5.40
N GLU A 463 -14.90 -1.81 6.02
CA GLU A 463 -16.07 -1.01 6.44
C GLU A 463 -16.91 -0.46 5.27
N GLN A 464 -16.43 -0.53 4.03
CA GLN A 464 -17.22 -0.11 2.86
C GLN A 464 -18.35 -1.09 2.53
N PHE A 465 -18.25 -2.34 2.97
CA PHE A 465 -19.21 -3.40 2.61
C PHE A 465 -19.66 -4.27 3.78
N LEU A 466 -19.03 -4.14 4.95
CA LEU A 466 -19.49 -4.76 6.19
C LEU A 466 -20.35 -3.77 6.95
N ASP A 467 -21.51 -4.21 7.44
CA ASP A 467 -22.29 -3.44 8.42
C ASP A 467 -21.51 -3.40 9.74
N GLU A 468 -21.35 -2.23 10.36
CA GLU A 468 -20.70 -2.03 11.67
C GLU A 468 -21.27 -2.96 12.76
N LYS A 469 -22.49 -3.45 12.59
CA LYS A 469 -23.17 -4.40 13.50
C LYS A 469 -23.20 -5.84 12.98
N ALA A 470 -22.64 -6.12 11.81
CA ALA A 470 -22.57 -7.47 11.29
C ALA A 470 -21.78 -8.36 12.25
N PRO A 471 -22.30 -9.52 12.65
CA PRO A 471 -21.52 -10.54 13.37
C PRO A 471 -20.20 -10.87 12.64
N ASP A 472 -20.17 -10.66 11.32
CA ASP A 472 -19.01 -10.85 10.47
C ASP A 472 -17.80 -10.02 10.89
N LEU A 473 -17.98 -8.77 11.35
CA LEU A 473 -16.88 -7.91 11.82
C LEU A 473 -16.19 -8.46 13.08
N GLN A 474 -16.90 -9.23 13.89
CA GLN A 474 -16.35 -9.87 15.09
C GLN A 474 -15.17 -10.80 14.77
N TYR A 475 -15.13 -11.38 13.57
CA TYR A 475 -14.03 -12.25 13.13
C TYR A 475 -12.81 -11.49 12.60
N TRP A 476 -12.97 -10.22 12.21
CA TRP A 476 -11.88 -9.39 11.68
C TRP A 476 -11.07 -8.68 12.76
N ARG A 477 -11.71 -8.42 13.91
CA ARG A 477 -11.07 -7.92 15.14
C ARG A 477 -10.21 -6.67 14.92
N PHE A 478 -10.69 -5.76 14.08
CA PHE A 478 -9.94 -4.57 13.69
C PHE A 478 -9.57 -3.62 14.86
N ASP A 479 -10.37 -3.62 15.93
CA ASP A 479 -10.13 -2.83 17.15
C ASP A 479 -9.80 -3.71 18.39
N ASP A 480 -9.19 -4.88 18.20
CA ASP A 480 -8.74 -5.73 19.32
C ASP A 480 -7.62 -5.10 20.15
N TYR A 481 -7.06 -3.96 19.74
CA TYR A 481 -6.14 -3.18 20.58
C TYR A 481 -6.81 -2.70 21.86
N GLN A 482 -8.10 -2.37 21.83
CA GLN A 482 -8.85 -2.12 23.06
C GLN A 482 -8.94 -3.38 23.91
N GLU A 483 -9.03 -4.58 23.36
CA GLU A 483 -8.94 -5.85 24.12
C GLU A 483 -7.52 -6.09 24.67
N HIS A 484 -6.47 -5.61 23.98
CA HIS A 484 -5.09 -5.53 24.47
C HIS A 484 -4.89 -4.52 25.61
N LEU A 485 -5.71 -3.47 25.64
CA LEU A 485 -5.64 -2.38 26.63
C LEU A 485 -6.69 -2.51 27.76
N SER A 486 -7.79 -3.21 27.54
CA SER A 486 -8.98 -3.26 28.38
C SER A 486 -9.02 -4.50 29.28
N LYS A 487 -9.91 -4.43 30.26
CA LYS A 487 -9.98 -5.35 31.39
C LYS A 487 -11.11 -6.37 31.30
N GLU A 488 -11.92 -6.40 30.23
CA GLU A 488 -13.30 -6.88 30.38
C GLU A 488 -13.90 -7.82 29.32
N ASP A 489 -13.27 -8.15 28.18
CA ASP A 489 -13.86 -9.18 27.31
C ASP A 489 -13.32 -10.60 27.60
N LYS A 490 -14.25 -11.56 27.64
CA LYS A 490 -14.04 -12.97 28.02
C LYS A 490 -14.04 -13.93 26.82
N PHE A 491 -14.39 -13.47 25.62
CA PHE A 491 -14.46 -14.33 24.43
C PHE A 491 -13.09 -14.63 23.80
N LEU A 492 -12.06 -13.90 24.18
CA LEU A 492 -10.67 -14.29 24.06
C LEU A 492 -9.95 -13.78 25.30
N ALA A 493 -9.00 -14.55 25.81
CA ALA A 493 -8.26 -14.22 27.01
C ALA A 493 -7.55 -12.85 26.84
N SER A 494 -8.13 -11.78 27.40
CA SER A 494 -7.61 -10.41 27.61
C SER A 494 -6.18 -10.12 27.16
N GLY A 495 -5.99 -9.68 25.94
CA GLY A 495 -4.87 -8.77 25.65
C GLY A 495 -3.43 -9.30 25.75
N TYR A 496 -3.18 -10.60 25.86
CA TYR A 496 -1.84 -11.18 25.72
C TYR A 496 -1.79 -12.45 24.90
N CYS A 497 -0.66 -12.67 24.23
CA CYS A 497 -0.36 -13.78 23.34
C CYS A 497 -0.16 -15.07 24.15
N THR A 498 -1.20 -15.90 24.28
CA THR A 498 -1.08 -17.25 24.81
C THR A 498 -1.09 -18.26 23.67
N TRP A 499 -0.62 -19.49 23.95
CA TRP A 499 -0.73 -20.61 23.00
C TRP A 499 -2.15 -20.77 22.45
N GLN A 500 -3.17 -20.67 23.31
CA GLN A 500 -4.57 -20.78 22.91
C GLN A 500 -4.99 -19.63 21.98
N ASN A 501 -4.43 -18.44 22.16
CA ASN A 501 -4.73 -17.30 21.29
C ASN A 501 -4.15 -17.49 19.89
N PHE A 502 -3.03 -18.19 19.74
CA PHE A 502 -2.53 -18.60 18.42
C PHE A 502 -3.47 -19.62 17.74
N GLU A 503 -3.97 -20.63 18.46
CA GLU A 503 -4.93 -21.60 17.90
C GLU A 503 -6.23 -20.91 17.45
N ILE A 504 -6.76 -20.02 18.30
CA ILE A 504 -7.97 -19.26 18.04
C ILE A 504 -7.76 -18.27 16.88
N PHE A 505 -6.63 -17.60 16.82
CA PHE A 505 -6.29 -16.69 15.72
C PHE A 505 -6.30 -17.42 14.37
N ASN A 506 -5.63 -18.58 14.28
CA ASN A 506 -5.54 -19.32 13.02
C ASN A 506 -6.90 -19.87 12.58
N ALA A 507 -7.68 -20.41 13.52
CA ALA A 507 -9.03 -20.89 13.23
C ALA A 507 -9.93 -19.74 12.75
N ASN A 508 -9.87 -18.58 13.41
CA ASN A 508 -10.57 -17.36 12.97
C ASN A 508 -10.10 -16.89 11.59
N PHE A 509 -8.79 -16.89 11.32
CA PHE A 509 -8.25 -16.52 10.02
C PHE A 509 -8.76 -17.44 8.91
N ARG A 510 -8.91 -18.74 9.20
CA ARG A 510 -9.53 -19.70 8.27
C ARG A 510 -11.03 -19.43 8.06
N CYS A 511 -11.77 -19.10 9.11
CA CYS A 511 -13.17 -18.67 9.01
C CYS A 511 -13.32 -17.39 8.19
N LEU A 512 -12.45 -16.40 8.43
CA LEU A 512 -12.40 -15.14 7.69
C LEU A 512 -12.25 -15.39 6.19
N LYS A 513 -11.28 -16.23 5.79
CA LYS A 513 -11.09 -16.60 4.37
C LYS A 513 -12.34 -17.23 3.75
N SER A 514 -13.06 -18.09 4.48
CA SER A 514 -14.29 -18.71 3.97
C SER A 514 -15.41 -17.71 3.69
N ARG A 515 -15.52 -16.65 4.50
CA ARG A 515 -16.58 -15.63 4.37
C ARG A 515 -16.32 -14.65 3.22
N MET A 516 -15.06 -14.50 2.81
CA MET A 516 -14.71 -13.68 1.65
C MET A 516 -15.05 -14.33 0.31
N ILE A 517 -15.18 -15.65 0.33
CA ILE A 517 -15.64 -16.44 -0.79
C ILE A 517 -17.15 -16.59 -0.67
N ASP A 518 -17.86 -16.59 -1.79
CA ASP A 518 -19.31 -16.67 -1.72
C ASP A 518 -19.78 -18.04 -1.20
N GLU A 519 -20.94 -18.01 -0.56
CA GLU A 519 -21.62 -19.20 -0.10
C GLU A 519 -21.94 -20.12 -1.29
N GLY A 520 -21.49 -21.36 -1.23
CA GLY A 520 -21.68 -22.36 -2.27
C GLY A 520 -20.73 -22.28 -3.48
N GLU A 521 -19.77 -21.36 -3.48
CA GLU A 521 -18.74 -21.30 -4.53
C GLU A 521 -17.82 -22.54 -4.46
N ILE A 522 -17.49 -23.13 -5.61
CA ILE A 522 -16.52 -24.23 -5.66
C ILE A 522 -15.11 -23.66 -5.58
N VAL A 523 -14.41 -23.99 -4.49
CA VAL A 523 -13.05 -23.51 -4.20
C VAL A 523 -12.09 -24.67 -4.01
N SER A 524 -10.80 -24.43 -4.20
CA SER A 524 -9.76 -25.42 -3.94
C SER A 524 -9.03 -25.16 -2.61
N ILE A 525 -8.38 -26.20 -2.06
CA ILE A 525 -7.50 -26.07 -0.90
C ILE A 525 -6.33 -25.14 -1.23
N SER A 526 -5.83 -25.16 -2.46
CA SER A 526 -4.76 -24.27 -2.90
C SER A 526 -5.18 -22.80 -3.00
N ASP A 527 -6.45 -22.52 -3.24
CA ASP A 527 -6.99 -21.16 -3.24
C ASP A 527 -7.13 -20.60 -1.82
N ILE A 528 -7.69 -21.38 -0.89
CA ILE A 528 -7.85 -20.95 0.51
C ILE A 528 -6.51 -20.88 1.26
N HIS A 529 -5.63 -21.87 1.04
CA HIS A 529 -4.32 -21.92 1.67
C HIS A 529 -3.20 -21.40 0.77
N ARG A 530 -3.53 -20.48 -0.15
CA ARG A 530 -2.52 -19.84 -0.98
C ARG A 530 -1.41 -19.20 -0.12
N GLY A 531 -0.17 -19.35 -0.58
CA GLY A 531 1.04 -19.06 0.19
C GLY A 531 1.57 -20.23 1.02
N ALA A 532 0.76 -21.26 1.31
CA ALA A 532 1.25 -22.49 1.94
C ALA A 532 2.00 -23.39 0.94
N LYS A 533 2.92 -24.22 1.43
CA LYS A 533 3.51 -25.32 0.64
C LYS A 533 2.55 -26.50 0.73
N LEU A 534 2.03 -26.97 -0.39
CA LEU A 534 0.97 -27.97 -0.45
C LEU A 534 1.39 -29.20 -1.26
N ASN A 535 0.81 -30.36 -0.94
CA ASN A 535 0.90 -31.58 -1.75
C ASN A 535 -0.49 -32.20 -1.89
N CYS A 536 -1.11 -31.97 -3.05
CA CYS A 536 -2.52 -32.18 -3.42
C CYS A 536 -3.36 -30.91 -3.35
N ASP A 537 -4.40 -30.87 -4.18
CA ASP A 537 -5.40 -29.83 -4.19
C ASP A 537 -6.80 -30.46 -4.31
N ILE A 538 -7.67 -30.14 -3.35
CA ILE A 538 -9.01 -30.71 -3.23
C ILE A 538 -10.01 -29.58 -3.49
N LYS A 539 -10.93 -29.79 -4.43
CA LYS A 539 -12.01 -28.84 -4.74
C LYS A 539 -13.28 -29.21 -4.00
N TYR A 540 -13.83 -28.28 -3.23
CA TYR A 540 -15.02 -28.48 -2.39
C TYR A 540 -15.94 -27.26 -2.49
N LYS A 541 -17.18 -27.41 -2.01
CA LYS A 541 -18.12 -26.30 -1.94
C LYS A 541 -17.85 -25.47 -0.68
N ASN A 542 -17.62 -24.16 -0.85
CA ASN A 542 -17.37 -23.24 0.24
C ASN A 542 -18.65 -22.99 1.04
N HIS A 543 -18.51 -22.96 2.37
CA HIS A 543 -19.52 -22.51 3.30
C HIS A 543 -18.91 -21.44 4.21
N HIS A 544 -19.71 -20.45 4.59
CA HIS A 544 -19.33 -19.43 5.56
C HIS A 544 -19.17 -20.07 6.94
N LEU A 545 -17.92 -20.21 7.40
CA LEU A 545 -17.62 -20.96 8.61
C LEU A 545 -17.90 -20.15 9.88
N HIS A 546 -18.50 -20.82 10.87
CA HIS A 546 -18.61 -20.37 12.24
C HIS A 546 -17.55 -21.03 13.12
N LEU A 547 -16.97 -20.26 14.05
CA LEU A 547 -16.03 -20.80 15.02
C LEU A 547 -16.76 -21.33 16.25
N ASP A 548 -16.38 -22.52 16.73
CA ASP A 548 -16.77 -23.01 18.06
C ASP A 548 -15.63 -23.83 18.68
N ILE A 549 -15.71 -24.12 19.98
CA ILE A 549 -14.71 -24.88 20.72
C ILE A 549 -15.36 -26.16 21.23
N SER A 550 -14.70 -27.31 21.05
CA SER A 550 -15.21 -28.58 21.54
C SER A 550 -15.23 -28.62 23.07
N SER A 551 -16.33 -29.11 23.64
CA SER A 551 -16.47 -29.28 25.09
C SER A 551 -15.57 -30.41 25.62
N ARG A 552 -15.13 -31.33 24.74
CA ARG A 552 -14.29 -32.49 25.07
C ARG A 552 -13.18 -32.66 24.03
N GLN A 553 -12.13 -33.40 24.38
CA GLN A 553 -11.11 -33.79 23.41
C GLN A 553 -11.73 -34.74 22.37
N ILE A 554 -11.54 -34.43 21.09
CA ILE A 554 -12.10 -35.20 19.97
C ILE A 554 -11.00 -35.84 19.11
N ASP A 555 -11.30 -37.01 18.54
CA ASP A 555 -10.50 -37.60 17.45
C ASP A 555 -10.88 -36.94 16.14
N THR A 556 -10.00 -36.12 15.57
CA THR A 556 -10.26 -35.31 14.38
C THR A 556 -10.23 -36.10 13.07
N ARG A 557 -9.91 -37.39 13.10
CA ARG A 557 -9.77 -38.23 11.91
C ARG A 557 -11.13 -38.66 11.38
N THR A 558 -11.28 -38.62 10.05
CA THR A 558 -12.45 -39.25 9.43
C THR A 558 -12.33 -40.77 9.45
N THR A 559 -13.39 -41.43 9.91
CA THR A 559 -13.56 -42.88 9.93
C THR A 559 -14.79 -43.28 9.11
N GLN A 560 -15.08 -44.58 9.01
CA GLN A 560 -16.30 -45.05 8.36
C GLN A 560 -17.55 -44.67 9.16
N THR A 561 -17.47 -44.68 10.49
CA THR A 561 -18.63 -44.43 11.39
C THR A 561 -19.03 -42.96 11.42
N ASN A 562 -18.08 -42.04 11.33
CA ASN A 562 -18.34 -40.60 11.36
C ASN A 562 -18.45 -39.94 9.97
N SER A 563 -18.49 -40.75 8.90
CA SER A 563 -18.53 -40.25 7.52
C SER A 563 -19.87 -39.64 7.12
N LYS A 564 -20.98 -40.20 7.61
CA LYS A 564 -22.34 -39.74 7.27
C LYS A 564 -22.90 -38.71 8.25
N ARG A 565 -22.56 -38.83 9.53
CA ARG A 565 -23.05 -37.98 10.62
C ARG A 565 -22.00 -37.91 11.71
N TRP A 566 -21.70 -36.72 12.21
CA TRP A 566 -20.71 -36.56 13.27
C TRP A 566 -21.03 -35.37 14.16
N HIS A 567 -21.79 -35.65 15.22
CA HIS A 567 -22.06 -34.65 16.25
C HIS A 567 -20.89 -34.47 17.20
N ILE A 568 -20.58 -33.22 17.46
CA ILE A 568 -19.59 -32.79 18.44
C ILE A 568 -20.28 -31.84 19.42
N GLU A 569 -20.20 -32.16 20.70
CA GLU A 569 -20.61 -31.25 21.76
C GLU A 569 -19.59 -30.09 21.83
N CYS A 570 -20.03 -28.88 21.53
CA CYS A 570 -19.23 -27.67 21.66
C CYS A 570 -19.70 -26.82 22.84
N GLU A 571 -19.03 -25.69 23.09
CA GLU A 571 -19.35 -24.82 24.22
C GLU A 571 -20.73 -24.17 24.08
N HIS A 572 -21.17 -23.89 22.84
CA HIS A 572 -22.43 -23.20 22.58
C HIS A 572 -23.54 -24.13 22.11
N ASN A 573 -23.23 -25.11 21.25
CA ASN A 573 -24.20 -26.01 20.64
C ASN A 573 -23.61 -27.40 20.36
N THR A 574 -24.48 -28.35 20.01
CA THR A 574 -24.05 -29.62 19.41
C THR A 574 -24.04 -29.47 17.89
N ILE A 575 -22.88 -29.61 17.27
CA ILE A 575 -22.66 -29.34 15.85
C ILE A 575 -22.45 -30.65 15.09
N ASP A 576 -23.11 -30.84 13.94
CA ASP A 576 -22.75 -31.90 13.00
C ASP A 576 -21.68 -31.40 12.02
N ILE A 577 -20.46 -31.94 12.13
CA ILE A 577 -19.34 -31.58 11.26
C ILE A 577 -19.65 -31.82 9.77
N ARG A 578 -20.58 -32.71 9.46
CA ARG A 578 -20.96 -33.01 8.06
C ARG A 578 -21.85 -31.95 7.43
N GLU A 579 -22.33 -30.98 8.19
CA GLU A 579 -22.93 -29.75 7.63
C GLU A 579 -21.88 -28.81 7.05
N CYS A 580 -20.59 -29.00 7.36
CA CYS A 580 -19.47 -28.26 6.76
C CYS A 580 -19.47 -26.74 7.01
N THR A 581 -20.28 -26.25 7.94
CA THR A 581 -20.48 -24.83 8.29
C THR A 581 -19.64 -24.35 9.46
N HIS A 582 -18.81 -25.21 10.06
CA HIS A 582 -18.08 -24.88 11.29
C HIS A 582 -16.59 -25.22 11.23
N CYS A 583 -15.78 -24.36 11.84
CA CYS A 583 -14.41 -24.65 12.26
C CYS A 583 -14.43 -24.90 13.76
N ILE A 584 -14.08 -26.12 14.18
CA ILE A 584 -14.10 -26.51 15.59
C ILE A 584 -12.68 -26.59 16.13
N ILE A 585 -12.36 -25.78 17.13
CA ILE A 585 -11.11 -25.89 17.89
C ILE A 585 -11.25 -27.03 18.90
N ASN A 586 -10.26 -27.91 18.97
CA ASN A 586 -10.25 -29.04 19.88
C ASN A 586 -9.93 -28.59 21.31
N LYS A 587 -10.40 -29.33 22.32
CA LYS A 587 -10.10 -29.03 23.72
C LYS A 587 -8.59 -29.19 23.96
N THR A 588 -8.04 -28.30 24.79
CA THR A 588 -6.62 -28.27 25.13
C THR A 588 -6.07 -29.65 25.53
N SER A 589 -4.83 -29.92 25.12
CA SER A 589 -4.12 -31.19 25.35
C SER A 589 -4.71 -32.41 24.64
N ALA A 590 -5.59 -32.23 23.65
CA ALA A 590 -6.06 -33.33 22.81
C ALA A 590 -4.90 -34.05 22.12
N PRO A 591 -4.95 -35.38 22.02
CA PRO A 591 -3.95 -36.15 21.29
C PRO A 591 -4.23 -36.13 19.77
N HIS A 592 -5.01 -35.21 19.23
CA HIS A 592 -5.35 -35.16 17.80
C HIS A 592 -5.12 -33.74 17.26
N GLY A 593 -5.73 -33.39 16.12
CA GLY A 593 -5.60 -32.06 15.53
C GLY A 593 -6.16 -30.97 16.44
N ASP A 594 -5.64 -29.75 16.28
CA ASP A 594 -6.01 -28.59 17.09
C ASP A 594 -7.28 -27.91 16.56
N ALA A 595 -7.53 -27.97 15.26
CA ALA A 595 -8.81 -27.55 14.67
C ALA A 595 -9.27 -28.48 13.54
N LEU A 596 -10.58 -28.51 13.33
CA LEU A 596 -11.26 -29.42 12.41
C LEU A 596 -12.35 -28.71 11.61
N ILE A 597 -12.39 -28.95 10.30
CA ILE A 597 -13.45 -28.51 9.37
C ILE A 597 -13.89 -29.69 8.52
N GLY A 598 -15.21 -29.86 8.33
CA GLY A 598 -15.75 -30.77 7.33
C GLY A 598 -15.73 -30.13 5.94
N LEU A 599 -15.26 -30.85 4.92
CA LEU A 599 -15.28 -30.38 3.53
C LEU A 599 -16.50 -30.93 2.80
N ASP A 600 -17.31 -30.06 2.19
CA ASP A 600 -18.50 -30.46 1.43
C ASP A 600 -18.08 -31.09 0.10
N LEU A 601 -18.06 -32.43 0.11
CA LEU A 601 -17.57 -33.33 -0.91
C LEU A 601 -18.41 -34.61 -0.91
N PRO A 602 -18.58 -35.29 -2.06
CA PRO A 602 -19.26 -36.60 -2.11
C PRO A 602 -18.60 -37.65 -1.20
N ASP A 603 -17.27 -37.64 -1.14
CA ASP A 603 -16.49 -38.46 -0.22
C ASP A 603 -16.15 -37.63 1.01
N SER A 604 -16.80 -37.89 2.15
CA SER A 604 -16.59 -37.11 3.38
C SER A 604 -15.11 -37.07 3.78
N LYS A 605 -14.53 -35.88 3.76
CA LYS A 605 -13.14 -35.58 4.15
C LYS A 605 -13.13 -34.38 5.08
N ASN A 606 -12.07 -34.29 5.86
CA ASN A 606 -11.84 -33.17 6.74
C ASN A 606 -10.62 -32.36 6.29
N GLU A 607 -10.65 -31.07 6.56
CA GLU A 607 -9.45 -30.25 6.74
C GLU A 607 -9.11 -30.25 8.23
N VAL A 608 -7.93 -30.75 8.58
CA VAL A 608 -7.43 -30.84 9.96
C VAL A 608 -6.22 -29.94 10.09
N GLN A 609 -6.28 -29.01 11.04
CA GLN A 609 -5.20 -28.06 11.29
C GLN A 609 -4.44 -28.43 12.56
N GLN A 610 -3.13 -28.28 12.50
CA GLN A 610 -2.25 -28.39 13.64
C GLN A 610 -1.40 -27.13 13.73
N TYR A 611 -1.28 -26.58 14.93
CA TYR A 611 -0.49 -25.41 15.21
C TYR A 611 0.71 -25.85 16.04
N LYS A 612 1.92 -25.40 15.73
CA LYS A 612 3.13 -25.68 16.55
C LYS A 612 4.07 -24.48 16.64
N LEU A 613 4.29 -23.98 17.85
CA LEU A 613 5.42 -23.09 18.15
C LEU A 613 6.67 -23.94 18.37
N LEU A 614 7.54 -23.97 17.37
CA LEU A 614 8.78 -24.73 17.42
C LEU A 614 9.96 -23.77 17.53
N ASN A 615 10.90 -24.09 18.42
CA ASN A 615 12.18 -23.39 18.48
C ASN A 615 13.25 -24.16 17.69
N ASP A 616 14.41 -23.54 17.49
CA ASP A 616 15.50 -24.10 16.66
C ASP A 616 16.00 -25.46 17.18
N HIS A 617 15.89 -25.71 18.49
CA HIS A 617 16.30 -26.96 19.13
C HIS A 617 15.20 -28.04 19.18
N SER A 618 13.96 -27.71 18.80
CA SER A 618 12.84 -28.66 18.82
C SER A 618 12.99 -29.72 17.73
N THR A 619 12.98 -30.99 18.11
CA THR A 619 12.82 -32.12 17.20
C THR A 619 11.33 -32.29 16.89
N PHE A 620 10.96 -32.27 15.62
CA PHE A 620 9.57 -32.39 15.19
C PHE A 620 9.45 -33.37 14.03
N ASN A 621 8.50 -34.30 14.11
CA ASN A 621 8.23 -35.28 13.05
C ASN A 621 6.82 -35.05 12.49
N TYR A 622 6.79 -34.46 11.29
CA TYR A 622 5.54 -34.14 10.59
C TYR A 622 4.67 -35.36 10.32
N THR A 623 5.27 -36.50 9.94
CA THR A 623 4.51 -37.71 9.61
C THR A 623 3.82 -38.29 10.83
N ILE A 624 4.49 -38.27 11.99
CA ILE A 624 3.89 -38.71 13.26
C ILE A 624 2.72 -37.80 13.62
N GLU A 625 2.92 -36.48 13.58
CA GLU A 625 1.86 -35.53 13.94
C GLU A 625 0.66 -35.62 12.97
N ARG A 626 0.92 -35.73 11.67
CA ARG A 626 -0.11 -35.94 10.64
C ARG A 626 -0.94 -37.21 10.92
N ASN A 627 -0.28 -38.35 11.17
CA ASN A 627 -0.99 -39.63 11.37
C ASN A 627 -1.81 -39.67 12.66
N LYS A 628 -1.39 -38.87 13.64
CA LYS A 628 -2.08 -38.67 14.92
C LYS A 628 -3.34 -37.79 14.74
N ALA A 629 -3.25 -36.75 13.93
CA ALA A 629 -4.32 -35.76 13.73
C ALA A 629 -5.32 -36.11 12.61
N ALA A 630 -4.86 -36.66 11.49
CA ALA A 630 -5.65 -36.79 10.26
C ALA A 630 -5.57 -38.20 9.67
N SER A 631 -6.66 -38.66 9.04
CA SER A 631 -6.64 -39.91 8.28
C SER A 631 -5.86 -39.74 6.96
N LYS A 632 -5.74 -40.81 6.16
CA LYS A 632 -5.10 -40.72 4.83
C LYS A 632 -5.92 -39.91 3.82
N LYS A 633 -7.25 -39.87 3.99
CA LYS A 633 -8.16 -39.15 3.07
C LYS A 633 -8.37 -37.70 3.46
N ASP A 634 -8.16 -37.36 4.73
CA ASP A 634 -8.26 -35.98 5.22
C ASP A 634 -7.07 -35.16 4.71
N PHE A 635 -7.31 -33.86 4.55
CA PHE A 635 -6.27 -32.89 4.30
C PHE A 635 -5.71 -32.39 5.65
N PHE A 636 -4.39 -32.46 5.81
CA PHE A 636 -3.72 -32.02 7.04
C PHE A 636 -2.84 -30.80 6.75
N ILE A 637 -2.98 -29.73 7.53
CA ILE A 637 -2.07 -28.58 7.43
C ILE A 637 -1.43 -28.26 8.78
N LEU A 638 -0.10 -28.11 8.75
CA LEU A 638 0.68 -27.66 9.90
C LEU A 638 1.00 -26.18 9.75
N LEU A 639 0.72 -25.38 10.77
CA LEU A 639 1.18 -23.99 10.85
C LEU A 639 2.20 -23.89 11.97
N THR A 640 3.40 -23.42 11.64
CA THR A 640 4.52 -23.39 12.57
C THR A 640 5.44 -22.20 12.36
N THR A 641 6.13 -21.79 13.43
CA THR A 641 7.08 -20.66 13.43
C THR A 641 8.50 -21.04 13.04
N LYS A 642 8.78 -22.32 12.80
CA LYS A 642 10.11 -22.83 12.46
C LYS A 642 10.17 -23.20 10.99
N ASP A 643 11.30 -22.92 10.36
CA ASP A 643 11.60 -23.44 9.03
C ASP A 643 11.80 -24.95 9.07
N LEU A 644 10.93 -25.64 8.36
CA LEU A 644 10.95 -27.08 8.23
C LEU A 644 10.99 -27.44 6.74
N ASP A 645 12.12 -28.00 6.30
CA ASP A 645 12.21 -28.56 4.96
C ASP A 645 11.77 -30.04 4.98
N ILE A 646 10.51 -30.25 4.60
CA ILE A 646 9.86 -31.56 4.66
C ILE A 646 9.28 -31.89 3.29
N LYS A 647 9.45 -33.15 2.88
CA LYS A 647 8.71 -33.75 1.78
C LYS A 647 7.30 -34.09 2.27
N LEU A 648 6.33 -33.28 1.88
CA LEU A 648 4.95 -33.42 2.32
C LEU A 648 4.33 -34.73 1.83
N PRO A 649 3.66 -35.52 2.69
CA PRO A 649 2.79 -36.60 2.26
C PRO A 649 1.60 -36.09 1.43
N GLN A 650 0.90 -36.98 0.72
CA GLN A 650 -0.33 -36.62 0.00
C GLN A 650 -1.39 -36.05 0.96
N ASN A 651 -2.23 -35.13 0.45
CA ASN A 651 -3.26 -34.43 1.21
C ASN A 651 -2.66 -33.70 2.42
N SER A 652 -1.53 -33.02 2.22
CA SER A 652 -0.85 -32.34 3.32
C SER A 652 -0.31 -30.97 2.90
N GLY A 653 -0.26 -30.05 3.86
CA GLY A 653 0.26 -28.70 3.69
C GLY A 653 1.10 -28.24 4.87
N ILE A 654 1.93 -27.22 4.65
CA ILE A 654 2.67 -26.54 5.71
C ILE A 654 2.75 -25.03 5.47
N VAL A 655 2.50 -24.29 6.54
CA VAL A 655 2.90 -22.89 6.70
C VAL A 655 4.01 -22.88 7.73
N ASN A 656 5.19 -22.40 7.33
CA ASN A 656 6.37 -22.27 8.15
C ASN A 656 6.90 -20.83 8.07
N LYS A 657 8.07 -20.56 8.67
CA LYS A 657 8.61 -19.19 8.70
C LYS A 657 8.96 -18.65 7.31
N GLN A 658 9.42 -19.48 6.37
CA GLN A 658 9.72 -19.09 4.99
C GLN A 658 8.52 -18.53 4.21
N ASN A 659 7.32 -19.09 4.39
CA ASN A 659 6.13 -18.69 3.64
C ASN A 659 5.06 -17.98 4.50
N TRP A 660 5.44 -17.58 5.71
CA TRP A 660 4.54 -16.93 6.68
C TRP A 660 3.85 -15.69 6.13
N ASN A 661 4.64 -14.78 5.55
CA ASN A 661 4.13 -13.53 5.00
C ASN A 661 3.24 -13.76 3.77
N GLN A 662 3.58 -14.76 2.94
CA GLN A 662 2.75 -15.12 1.78
C GLN A 662 1.40 -15.70 2.21
N TYR A 663 1.34 -16.46 3.30
CA TYR A 663 0.10 -17.08 3.77
C TYR A 663 -0.82 -16.11 4.53
N PHE A 664 -0.27 -15.29 5.42
CA PHE A 664 -1.04 -14.38 6.27
C PHE A 664 -1.19 -12.96 5.69
N GLY A 665 -0.35 -12.55 4.74
CA GLY A 665 -0.39 -11.21 4.15
C GLY A 665 -0.38 -10.11 5.20
N ALA A 666 -1.39 -9.25 5.17
CA ALA A 666 -1.60 -8.15 6.12
C ALA A 666 -1.67 -8.61 7.59
N PHE A 667 -2.02 -9.87 7.85
CA PHE A 667 -2.14 -10.44 9.19
C PHE A 667 -0.83 -11.07 9.70
N SER A 668 0.25 -11.06 8.91
CA SER A 668 1.50 -11.74 9.24
C SER A 668 2.12 -11.29 10.56
N GLY A 669 2.13 -9.98 10.83
CA GLY A 669 2.62 -9.41 12.10
C GLY A 669 1.80 -9.87 13.30
N ARG A 670 0.46 -9.81 13.18
CA ARG A 670 -0.49 -10.32 14.19
C ARG A 670 -0.28 -11.79 14.47
N ALA A 671 -0.26 -12.61 13.42
CA ALA A 671 -0.05 -14.05 13.51
C ALA A 671 1.26 -14.36 14.24
N PHE A 672 2.34 -13.64 13.90
CA PHE A 672 3.65 -13.85 14.50
C PHE A 672 3.68 -13.44 15.97
N ILE A 673 3.08 -12.31 16.32
CA ILE A 673 2.97 -11.84 17.71
C ILE A 673 2.22 -12.87 18.56
N PHE A 674 1.09 -13.40 18.08
CA PHE A 674 0.38 -14.49 18.77
C PHE A 674 1.20 -15.79 18.88
N ALA A 675 2.05 -16.06 17.89
CA ALA A 675 2.84 -17.29 17.87
C ALA A 675 4.09 -17.23 18.76
N VAL A 676 4.77 -16.07 18.84
CA VAL A 676 6.13 -15.95 19.41
C VAL A 676 6.16 -15.22 20.75
N GLU A 677 5.21 -14.32 21.02
CA GLU A 677 5.19 -13.64 22.31
C GLU A 677 4.66 -14.57 23.39
N GLY A 678 5.48 -14.71 24.44
CA GLY A 678 5.22 -15.56 25.58
C GLY A 678 4.21 -14.94 26.55
N PRO A 679 4.02 -15.58 27.71
CA PRO A 679 3.07 -15.12 28.72
C PRO A 679 3.36 -13.70 29.23
N PRO A 680 2.37 -13.04 29.85
CA PRO A 680 2.51 -11.70 30.44
C PRO A 680 3.81 -11.54 31.24
N ASP A 681 4.51 -10.43 31.02
CA ASP A 681 5.56 -10.01 31.95
C ASP A 681 4.93 -9.69 33.30
N ILE A 682 5.15 -10.56 34.28
CA ILE A 682 4.59 -10.45 35.63
C ILE A 682 4.85 -9.10 36.33
N ASN A 683 5.90 -8.38 35.93
CA ASN A 683 6.24 -7.07 36.50
C ASN A 683 5.48 -5.91 35.87
N ASN A 684 5.12 -6.05 34.59
CA ASN A 684 4.54 -4.99 33.78
C ASN A 684 3.07 -5.26 33.40
N ALA A 685 2.59 -6.48 33.62
CA ALA A 685 1.24 -6.91 33.31
C ALA A 685 0.21 -6.23 34.24
N VAL A 686 -0.85 -5.72 33.64
CA VAL A 686 -2.02 -5.21 34.34
C VAL A 686 -2.88 -6.35 34.88
N ARG A 687 -3.82 -6.00 35.75
CA ARG A 687 -4.69 -6.96 36.43
C ARG A 687 -5.35 -7.99 35.50
N ALA A 688 -5.99 -7.53 34.44
CA ALA A 688 -6.73 -8.41 33.52
C ALA A 688 -5.80 -9.42 32.86
N GLN A 689 -4.64 -8.93 32.43
CA GLN A 689 -3.59 -9.71 31.83
C GLN A 689 -3.04 -10.81 32.74
N LEU A 690 -2.83 -10.53 34.02
CA LEU A 690 -2.44 -11.55 34.99
C LEU A 690 -3.54 -12.59 35.18
N GLN A 691 -4.81 -12.19 35.07
CA GLN A 691 -5.96 -13.10 35.25
C GLN A 691 -6.14 -14.11 34.12
N LEU A 692 -5.35 -14.00 33.04
CA LEU A 692 -5.34 -14.96 31.94
C LEU A 692 -4.59 -16.23 32.24
N VAL A 693 -3.60 -16.12 33.10
CA VAL A 693 -2.80 -17.27 33.48
C VAL A 693 -3.72 -18.21 34.24
N SER A 694 -3.92 -19.43 33.72
CA SER A 694 -4.77 -20.42 34.35
C SER A 694 -4.45 -20.55 35.84
N GLN A 695 -5.47 -20.35 36.68
CA GLN A 695 -5.42 -20.32 38.15
C GLN A 695 -4.95 -18.99 38.79
N VAL A 696 -4.82 -17.90 38.03
CA VAL A 696 -4.64 -16.54 38.56
C VAL A 696 -6.00 -15.84 38.54
N GLY A 697 -6.74 -15.90 39.64
CA GLY A 697 -8.01 -15.16 39.80
C GLY A 697 -7.79 -13.69 40.19
N LYS A 698 -8.88 -12.92 40.29
CA LYS A 698 -8.82 -11.48 40.60
C LYS A 698 -7.98 -11.12 41.84
N LYS A 699 -8.05 -11.96 42.87
CA LYS A 699 -7.28 -11.81 44.12
C LYS A 699 -5.77 -12.04 43.94
N ARG A 700 -5.39 -13.06 43.15
CA ARG A 700 -3.97 -13.36 42.88
C ARG A 700 -3.34 -12.32 41.97
N ALA A 701 -4.10 -11.81 41.00
CA ALA A 701 -3.64 -10.70 40.15
C ALA A 701 -3.38 -9.41 40.95
N GLU A 702 -4.27 -9.04 41.87
CA GLU A 702 -4.04 -7.90 42.79
C GLU A 702 -2.81 -8.13 43.67
N GLU A 703 -2.60 -9.35 44.16
CA GLU A 703 -1.45 -9.70 44.99
C GLU A 703 -0.12 -9.63 44.22
N ILE A 704 -0.10 -10.06 42.96
CA ILE A 704 1.06 -9.92 42.07
C ILE A 704 1.37 -8.45 41.84
N MET A 705 0.38 -7.64 41.46
CA MET A 705 0.56 -6.21 41.18
C MET A 705 1.01 -5.42 42.41
N ALA A 706 0.52 -5.77 43.60
CA ALA A 706 0.91 -5.09 44.83
C ALA A 706 2.35 -5.38 45.27
N LYS A 707 2.94 -6.48 44.77
CA LYS A 707 4.25 -6.99 45.21
C LYS A 707 5.32 -6.95 44.12
N SER A 708 4.95 -6.53 42.90
CA SER A 708 5.89 -6.23 41.82
C SER A 708 6.70 -4.95 42.14
N PRO A 709 7.92 -4.80 41.59
CA PRO A 709 8.61 -5.72 40.71
C PRO A 709 9.29 -6.89 41.45
N PHE A 710 9.39 -8.01 40.73
CA PHE A 710 10.05 -9.24 41.12
C PHE A 710 11.38 -9.38 40.38
N LYS A 711 12.42 -9.77 41.11
CA LYS A 711 13.76 -9.96 40.52
C LYS A 711 13.86 -11.26 39.71
N ASN A 712 13.12 -12.29 40.10
CA ASN A 712 13.04 -13.59 39.45
C ASN A 712 11.83 -14.38 39.98
N ILE A 713 11.59 -15.57 39.44
CA ILE A 713 10.45 -16.43 39.82
C ILE A 713 10.49 -16.83 41.31
N GLN A 714 11.67 -17.02 41.90
CA GLN A 714 11.76 -17.37 43.33
C GLN A 714 11.40 -16.17 44.22
N ASP A 715 11.81 -14.96 43.84
CA ASP A 715 11.39 -13.71 44.50
C ASP A 715 9.88 -13.51 44.40
N ALA A 716 9.30 -13.75 43.21
CA ALA A 716 7.85 -13.72 43.00
C ALA A 716 7.11 -14.74 43.87
N LYS A 717 7.62 -15.98 43.96
CA LYS A 717 7.07 -17.04 44.80
C LYS A 717 7.13 -16.68 46.28
N GLN A 718 8.27 -16.18 46.76
CA GLN A 718 8.43 -15.78 48.16
C GLN A 718 7.50 -14.62 48.53
N LYS A 719 7.38 -13.62 47.65
CA LYS A 719 6.53 -12.45 47.90
C LYS A 719 5.04 -12.80 47.83
N THR A 720 4.60 -13.57 46.84
CA THR A 720 3.17 -13.79 46.55
C THR A 720 2.61 -15.10 47.09
N ASN A 721 3.44 -16.05 47.54
CA ASN A 721 3.06 -17.43 47.84
C ASN A 721 2.34 -18.16 46.68
N ILE A 722 2.43 -17.64 45.45
CA ILE A 722 1.86 -18.30 44.28
C ILE A 722 2.78 -19.45 43.85
N PRO A 723 2.22 -20.65 43.56
CA PRO A 723 3.00 -21.78 43.10
C PRO A 723 3.87 -21.45 41.88
N GLU A 724 5.10 -21.95 41.90
CA GLU A 724 6.09 -21.73 40.83
C GLU A 724 5.60 -22.18 39.45
N LYS A 725 4.79 -23.25 39.39
CA LYS A 725 4.16 -23.73 38.15
C LYS A 725 3.18 -22.71 37.55
N ILE A 726 2.56 -21.87 38.38
CA ILE A 726 1.65 -20.80 37.94
C ILE A 726 2.48 -19.56 37.56
N LEU A 727 3.53 -19.23 38.32
CA LEU A 727 4.43 -18.09 38.02
C LEU A 727 5.30 -18.29 36.77
N LYS A 728 5.48 -19.54 36.32
CA LYS A 728 6.18 -19.90 35.08
C LYS A 728 5.28 -19.88 33.83
N ARG A 729 3.97 -19.80 34.03
CA ARG A 729 2.96 -19.67 32.97
C ARG A 729 2.60 -18.21 32.83
#